data_AF-A0A2N2ITX0-F1
#
_entry.id   AF-A0A2N2ITX0-F1
#
_cell.length_a   1.000
_cell.length_b   1.000
_cell.length_c   1.000
_cell.angle_alpha   90.00
_cell.angle_beta   90.00
_cell.angle_gamma   90.00
#
_symmetry.space_group_name_H-M   'P 1'
#
loop_
_entity.id
_entity.type
_entity.pdbx_description
1 polymer ?
#
loop_
_entity_poly.entity_id
_entity_poly.type
_entity_poly.pdbx_seq_one_letter_code
_entity_poly.pdbx_strand_id
1 'polypeptide(L)'
;MRERIGFYICHCGINIASRVRCPEVAEYVGTLPDVVVSRDYLFMCSDPGQELIEKDIPAHGLTRVVVASCSPRMHENTFRGAVQRGGLNPFRGFHHVCVREHVSWVHTDMDEATAKAKTLARAGVMRVARQQDLFPNHFSVNPNTLVVGGGIAGMQAALDVASAGYHVYLVEKQPTIGGHMLQYDKTFPTLDCAACIGTPKMVSVGQNKNIDLLTYAQVEELSGFIGNFTARGRKKARYIDATKCTGCGECTKVCPVDKPNEWDVGTLKRHAVYRSFPQAVPITFVIDKSDRAPCVQTCPAQTNVQGYVALVKEGKYLEATQLILERLPFPGSLGRVCPAPCEAACRRKEVDEPVSIRNLKRFAADQVSWDDLPLPAIERKSDADRVAVVGSGPAGLSAAYFLARMGYPVTVFEALGVAGGMMRAGIPDYRLPPAILDREIKYIQRMGVDLRLDTPVGKDNTVDDLFAQGHRAVFVAAGTHGDAKLGVKGEDAQGVMAGVAFLKRQNLACDAKVGKDVVVIGGGAVAIDVARVARRIGAQRVRLYCLEARDEMPAWKEEVHAALAEGIEIGNSWGPAEILAPHGQVQGVEFKRCTRVFDEKKRFSPAYDESVRERITCDTVLVAIGQRPDTSWAQGSDVPLHPRGYVLANERTFATERPGLFAGGEVYTGPSIVVQAVANGHEAAISMDRYLRGEDLLEGRPERPKGEHWNPLPNDVHPEPRAQMPEIAPRDRVDFAEVELGFSEEQARKEAARCVACGTCSECMLCVANCKAQAIDHTMQDQVVSLDVGSVIVATGFDPLDPTPMLEYGYGKFPNVYTNLEFERLSNATGPTGGALLMRDPENHFRYTVPPRSVAILHCIGSRDVNHHEYCSRTCCMYALKYAHLLKDKVGHDVLVYNFYIDMRCFGKGYEEFYRRIQSEGVRMVRGKATRVSDEAQDPEEEGKLVVEAEDTLSGKLLRVPVDMVILCTAMEPRKDTVDVARTFGISIGGDGFFLEEHPKLEPVSTATAGVFLAGACQSPKDIPDTVAQAKAAASMAQALTSLGQVEVQPMISSIDEDVCVGCKVCIGLCPYSAIEFDDRRG
;
A
#
# COMPACT_ATOMS: atom_id res chain seq x y z
N MET A 1 24.12 -18.78 -59.69
CA MET A 1 24.34 -17.63 -60.58
C MET A 1 25.31 -16.69 -59.88
N ARG A 2 26.30 -16.10 -60.56
CA ARG A 2 27.28 -15.21 -59.92
C ARG A 2 26.59 -13.89 -59.55
N GLU A 3 26.81 -13.41 -58.34
CA GLU A 3 26.21 -12.15 -57.89
C GLU A 3 26.81 -10.96 -58.66
N ARG A 4 26.02 -9.90 -58.81
CA ARG A 4 26.36 -8.63 -59.45
C ARG A 4 25.93 -7.50 -58.55
N ILE A 5 26.88 -6.82 -57.94
CA ILE A 5 26.69 -5.89 -56.83
C ILE A 5 26.92 -4.46 -57.31
N GLY A 6 25.97 -3.56 -57.03
CA GLY A 6 26.17 -2.12 -57.14
C GLY A 6 26.49 -1.49 -55.79
N PHE A 7 27.60 -0.76 -55.70
CA PHE A 7 28.00 -0.05 -54.49
C PHE A 7 27.86 1.46 -54.65
N TYR A 8 27.29 2.12 -53.64
CA TYR A 8 27.10 3.56 -53.63
C TYR A 8 27.54 4.13 -52.29
N ILE A 9 28.45 5.12 -52.29
CA ILE A 9 28.84 5.84 -51.07
C ILE A 9 28.36 7.29 -51.11
N CYS A 10 27.70 7.72 -50.03
CA CYS A 10 27.16 9.07 -49.88
C CYS A 10 28.22 10.01 -49.28
N HIS A 11 28.29 11.25 -49.76
CA HIS A 11 29.08 12.31 -49.12
C HIS A 11 28.33 12.97 -47.96
N CYS A 12 27.00 12.97 -48.03
CA CYS A 12 26.09 13.62 -47.10
C CYS A 12 26.43 15.11 -46.90
N GLY A 13 26.68 15.80 -48.02
CA GLY A 13 27.29 17.13 -48.04
C GLY A 13 28.72 17.04 -47.52
N ILE A 14 28.96 17.57 -46.33
CA ILE A 14 30.26 17.44 -45.64
C ILE A 14 30.22 16.42 -44.49
N ASN A 15 29.06 15.87 -44.12
CA ASN A 15 28.97 15.05 -42.90
C ASN A 15 29.78 13.75 -42.98
N ILE A 16 29.88 13.14 -44.16
CA ILE A 16 30.74 11.97 -44.39
C ILE A 16 32.06 12.43 -45.03
N ALA A 17 31.97 13.26 -46.08
CA ALA A 17 33.13 13.70 -46.86
C ALA A 17 34.18 14.51 -46.07
N SER A 18 33.84 15.14 -44.94
CA SER A 18 34.82 15.86 -44.11
C SER A 18 35.82 14.96 -43.38
N ARG A 19 35.51 13.67 -43.23
CA ARG A 19 36.36 12.69 -42.52
C ARG A 19 36.60 11.41 -43.31
N VAL A 20 35.81 11.11 -44.34
CA VAL A 20 35.98 9.92 -45.17
C VAL A 20 36.20 10.35 -46.61
N ARG A 21 37.31 9.89 -47.22
CA ARG A 21 37.59 10.11 -48.64
C ARG A 21 36.69 9.20 -49.48
N CYS A 22 35.45 9.63 -49.69
CA CYS A 22 34.40 8.85 -50.34
C CYS A 22 34.81 8.30 -51.71
N PRO A 23 35.47 9.08 -52.61
CA PRO A 23 35.96 8.54 -53.88
C PRO A 23 36.97 7.39 -53.70
N GLU A 24 37.86 7.48 -52.72
CA GLU A 24 38.85 6.42 -52.42
C GLU A 24 38.17 5.14 -51.89
N VAL A 25 37.07 5.27 -51.15
CA VAL A 25 36.26 4.12 -50.73
C VAL A 25 35.54 3.50 -51.91
N ALA A 26 34.95 4.31 -52.80
CA ALA A 26 34.29 3.81 -54.01
C ALA A 26 35.28 3.09 -54.94
N GLU A 27 36.46 3.65 -55.17
CA GLU A 27 37.53 3.02 -55.96
C GLU A 27 37.97 1.69 -55.33
N TYR A 28 38.24 1.68 -54.02
CA TYR A 28 38.60 0.45 -53.31
C TYR A 28 37.52 -0.64 -53.44
N VAL A 29 36.25 -0.30 -53.20
CA VAL A 29 35.14 -1.27 -53.26
C VAL A 29 34.92 -1.77 -54.69
N GLY A 30 35.19 -0.94 -55.70
CA GLY A 30 35.16 -1.35 -57.11
C GLY A 30 36.15 -2.46 -57.47
N THR A 31 37.18 -2.71 -56.65
CA THR A 31 38.14 -3.82 -56.83
C THR A 31 37.68 -5.15 -56.22
N LEU A 32 36.60 -5.15 -55.45
CA LEU A 32 36.12 -6.35 -54.75
C LEU A 32 35.39 -7.31 -55.71
N PRO A 33 35.42 -8.64 -55.45
CA PRO A 33 34.68 -9.61 -56.25
C PRO A 33 33.19 -9.26 -56.34
N ASP A 34 32.62 -9.50 -57.52
CA ASP A 34 31.19 -9.36 -57.82
C ASP A 34 30.64 -7.92 -57.83
N VAL A 35 31.46 -6.91 -57.49
CA VAL A 35 31.11 -5.49 -57.65
C VAL A 35 31.26 -5.09 -59.12
N VAL A 36 30.15 -4.68 -59.75
CA VAL A 36 30.11 -4.33 -61.19
C VAL A 36 29.92 -2.84 -61.44
N VAL A 37 29.41 -2.10 -60.46
CA VAL A 37 29.31 -0.64 -60.46
C VAL A 37 29.63 -0.14 -59.05
N SER A 38 30.46 0.90 -58.96
CA SER A 38 30.82 1.54 -57.70
C SER A 38 30.84 3.05 -57.93
N ARG A 39 30.02 3.79 -57.18
CA ARG A 39 29.87 5.25 -57.36
C ARG A 39 29.88 5.96 -56.01
N ASP A 40 30.33 7.20 -56.02
CA ASP A 40 30.09 8.15 -54.94
C ASP A 40 29.15 9.27 -55.40
N TYR A 41 28.29 9.75 -54.51
CA TYR A 41 27.36 10.83 -54.82
C TYR A 41 27.08 11.72 -53.61
N LEU A 42 26.70 12.97 -53.87
CA LEU A 42 26.57 14.00 -52.83
C LEU A 42 25.52 13.65 -51.77
N PHE A 43 24.33 13.25 -52.22
CA PHE A 43 23.20 12.87 -51.35
C PHE A 43 22.49 11.64 -51.92
N MET A 44 22.88 10.44 -51.48
CA MET A 44 22.26 9.21 -51.99
C MET A 44 20.75 9.11 -51.68
N CYS A 45 20.27 9.73 -50.60
CA CYS A 45 18.86 9.69 -50.22
C CYS A 45 17.96 10.64 -51.03
N SER A 46 18.52 11.59 -51.80
CA SER A 46 17.72 12.50 -52.63
C SER A 46 17.18 11.78 -53.86
N ASP A 47 16.18 12.35 -54.54
CA ASP A 47 15.59 11.75 -55.74
C ASP A 47 16.64 11.41 -56.81
N PRO A 48 17.62 12.29 -57.15
CA PRO A 48 18.71 11.93 -58.05
C PRO A 48 19.56 10.75 -57.57
N GLY A 49 19.80 10.65 -56.25
CA GLY A 49 20.56 9.56 -55.66
C GLY A 49 19.82 8.22 -55.73
N GLN A 50 18.51 8.22 -55.50
CA GLN A 50 17.66 7.04 -55.63
C GLN A 50 17.51 6.62 -57.10
N GLU A 51 17.32 7.57 -58.01
CA GLU A 51 17.25 7.32 -59.46
C GLU A 51 18.52 6.67 -60.01
N LEU A 52 19.70 6.99 -59.45
CA LEU A 52 20.95 6.32 -59.83
C LEU A 52 20.89 4.82 -59.56
N ILE A 53 20.39 4.42 -58.38
CA ILE A 53 20.22 3.01 -58.01
C ILE A 53 19.19 2.36 -58.96
N GLU A 54 18.03 3.00 -59.14
CA GLU A 54 16.92 2.48 -59.96
C GLU A 54 17.32 2.26 -61.42
N LYS A 55 18.14 3.15 -61.99
CA LYS A 55 18.62 3.03 -63.38
C LYS A 55 19.76 2.03 -63.53
N ASP A 56 20.68 1.99 -62.57
CA ASP A 56 21.85 1.10 -62.63
C ASP A 56 21.43 -0.38 -62.47
N ILE A 57 20.37 -0.68 -61.70
CA ILE A 57 19.87 -2.05 -61.52
C ILE A 57 19.62 -2.77 -62.87
N PRO A 58 18.73 -2.28 -63.75
CA PRO A 58 18.54 -2.89 -65.07
C PRO A 58 19.73 -2.66 -66.00
N ALA A 59 20.37 -1.48 -65.98
CA ALA A 59 21.44 -1.14 -66.93
C ALA A 59 22.69 -2.03 -66.77
N HIS A 60 23.02 -2.41 -65.54
CA HIS A 60 24.16 -3.26 -65.23
C HIS A 60 23.77 -4.69 -64.84
N GLY A 61 22.49 -5.04 -64.92
CA GLY A 61 21.96 -6.34 -64.49
C GLY A 61 22.34 -6.65 -63.04
N LEU A 62 22.16 -5.67 -62.15
CA LEU A 62 22.49 -5.84 -60.74
C LEU A 62 21.53 -6.83 -60.10
N THR A 63 22.07 -7.60 -59.17
CA THR A 63 21.33 -8.55 -58.34
C THR A 63 21.33 -8.15 -56.87
N ARG A 64 22.20 -7.21 -56.49
CA ARG A 64 22.46 -6.72 -55.13
C ARG A 64 22.90 -5.26 -55.16
N VAL A 65 22.59 -4.52 -54.12
CA VAL A 65 22.91 -3.11 -53.92
C VAL A 65 23.43 -2.91 -52.50
N VAL A 66 24.51 -2.15 -52.36
CA VAL A 66 25.04 -1.72 -51.07
C VAL A 66 25.14 -0.21 -51.05
N VAL A 67 24.54 0.42 -50.05
CA VAL A 67 24.66 1.87 -49.84
C VAL A 67 25.42 2.15 -48.56
N ALA A 68 26.60 2.77 -48.67
CA ALA A 68 27.38 3.29 -47.57
C ALA A 68 26.99 4.75 -47.30
N SER A 69 26.24 5.00 -46.22
CA SER A 69 25.76 6.35 -45.90
C SER A 69 25.52 6.55 -44.39
N CYS A 70 24.35 7.06 -44.03
CA CYS A 70 23.87 7.21 -42.65
C CYS A 70 23.44 5.88 -42.01
N SER A 71 22.90 5.95 -40.79
CA SER A 71 22.31 4.81 -40.09
C SER A 71 21.16 4.14 -40.88
N PRO A 72 21.06 2.80 -40.89
CA PRO A 72 19.89 2.10 -41.42
C PRO A 72 18.58 2.50 -40.73
N ARG A 73 18.62 2.94 -39.47
CA ARG A 73 17.43 3.45 -38.76
C ARG A 73 16.79 4.66 -39.45
N MET A 74 17.54 5.39 -40.28
CA MET A 74 17.05 6.59 -40.96
C MET A 74 16.57 6.30 -42.39
N HIS A 75 17.37 5.60 -43.19
CA HIS A 75 17.14 5.49 -44.64
C HIS A 75 17.15 4.06 -45.19
N GLU A 76 17.12 3.01 -44.35
CA GLU A 76 17.00 1.64 -44.86
C GLU A 76 15.72 1.47 -45.70
N ASN A 77 14.57 1.93 -45.22
CA ASN A 77 13.31 1.86 -45.97
C ASN A 77 13.34 2.70 -47.26
N THR A 78 14.00 3.86 -47.23
CA THR A 78 14.21 4.70 -48.43
C THR A 78 14.95 3.93 -49.52
N PHE A 79 16.06 3.28 -49.17
CA PHE A 79 16.87 2.54 -50.14
C PHE A 79 16.27 1.19 -50.51
N ARG A 80 15.59 0.49 -49.59
CA ARG A 80 14.76 -0.68 -49.93
C ARG A 80 13.71 -0.32 -50.97
N GLY A 81 13.04 0.82 -50.82
CA GLY A 81 12.09 1.33 -51.80
C GLY A 81 12.71 1.62 -53.17
N ALA A 82 13.89 2.25 -53.22
CA ALA A 82 14.61 2.47 -54.47
C ALA A 82 15.03 1.16 -55.16
N VAL A 83 15.54 0.19 -54.39
CA VAL A 83 15.91 -1.14 -54.88
C VAL A 83 14.69 -1.91 -55.40
N GLN A 84 13.56 -1.80 -54.71
CA GLN A 84 12.29 -2.41 -55.13
C GLN A 84 11.75 -1.78 -56.41
N ARG A 85 11.78 -0.45 -56.55
CA ARG A 85 11.39 0.24 -57.80
C ARG A 85 12.30 -0.13 -58.97
N GLY A 86 13.58 -0.40 -58.71
CA GLY A 86 14.51 -0.96 -59.71
C GLY A 86 14.25 -2.43 -60.08
N GLY A 87 13.34 -3.13 -59.39
CA GLY A 87 12.91 -4.49 -59.71
C GLY A 87 13.58 -5.60 -58.91
N LEU A 88 14.31 -5.29 -57.83
CA LEU A 88 14.93 -6.28 -56.94
C LEU A 88 14.12 -6.49 -55.66
N ASN A 89 14.20 -7.70 -55.09
CA ASN A 89 13.66 -7.95 -53.75
C ASN A 89 14.39 -7.04 -52.72
N PRO A 90 13.68 -6.29 -51.87
CA PRO A 90 14.30 -5.30 -50.98
C PRO A 90 15.11 -5.91 -49.82
N PHE A 91 14.94 -7.18 -49.48
CA PHE A 91 15.65 -7.85 -48.39
C PHE A 91 16.86 -8.65 -48.88
N ARG A 92 16.74 -9.28 -50.05
CA ARG A 92 17.86 -9.93 -50.74
C ARG A 92 18.78 -8.91 -51.40
N GLY A 93 18.16 -7.97 -52.10
CA GLY A 93 18.82 -7.05 -53.04
C GLY A 93 19.51 -5.88 -52.37
N PHE A 94 19.40 -5.68 -51.06
CA PHE A 94 19.89 -4.47 -50.39
C PHE A 94 20.58 -4.73 -49.05
N HIS A 95 21.72 -4.05 -48.85
CA HIS A 95 22.36 -3.91 -47.56
C HIS A 95 22.83 -2.47 -47.32
N HIS A 96 22.59 -1.95 -46.12
CA HIS A 96 23.00 -0.61 -45.72
C HIS A 96 24.25 -0.67 -44.84
N VAL A 97 25.25 0.15 -45.17
CA VAL A 97 26.46 0.34 -44.37
C VAL A 97 26.46 1.74 -43.76
N CYS A 98 26.52 1.84 -42.44
CA CYS A 98 26.59 3.13 -41.74
C CYS A 98 28.04 3.62 -41.64
N VAL A 99 28.38 4.65 -42.43
CA VAL A 99 29.68 5.34 -42.42
C VAL A 99 29.59 6.79 -41.91
N ARG A 100 28.42 7.25 -41.48
CA ARG A 100 28.26 8.56 -40.83
C ARG A 100 28.34 8.46 -39.31
N GLU A 101 27.29 7.97 -38.67
CA GLU A 101 27.19 7.88 -37.20
C GLU A 101 28.26 6.95 -36.61
N HIS A 102 28.62 5.87 -37.31
CA HIS A 102 29.60 4.89 -36.82
C HIS A 102 31.05 5.15 -37.29
N VAL A 103 31.23 6.13 -38.19
CA VAL A 103 32.55 6.46 -38.74
C VAL A 103 32.77 7.97 -38.76
N SER A 104 32.29 8.71 -39.76
CA SER A 104 32.71 10.10 -39.95
C SER A 104 32.47 11.02 -38.74
N TRP A 105 31.39 10.83 -37.97
CA TRP A 105 31.08 11.69 -36.82
C TRP A 105 31.86 11.38 -35.55
N VAL A 106 32.46 10.19 -35.45
CA VAL A 106 33.11 9.72 -34.22
C VAL A 106 34.63 9.54 -34.35
N HIS A 107 35.20 9.79 -35.54
CA HIS A 107 36.64 9.77 -35.75
C HIS A 107 37.14 11.19 -36.05
N THR A 108 38.24 11.55 -35.39
CA THR A 108 38.94 12.81 -35.64
C THR A 108 39.91 12.69 -36.81
N ASP A 109 40.55 11.52 -36.96
CA ASP A 109 41.53 11.24 -38.01
C ASP A 109 40.86 10.73 -39.31
N MET A 110 41.28 11.29 -40.44
CA MET A 110 40.69 11.00 -41.75
C MET A 110 41.17 9.67 -42.34
N ASP A 111 42.40 9.26 -42.06
CA ASP A 111 42.97 8.01 -42.56
C ASP A 111 42.33 6.83 -41.85
N GLU A 112 42.20 6.89 -40.53
CA GLU A 112 41.48 5.89 -39.73
C GLU A 112 40.01 5.78 -40.14
N ALA A 113 39.32 6.92 -40.30
CA ALA A 113 37.93 6.95 -40.73
C ALA A 113 37.76 6.34 -42.13
N THR A 114 38.64 6.67 -43.08
CA THR A 114 38.59 6.12 -44.44
C THR A 114 38.89 4.61 -44.43
N ALA A 115 39.88 4.16 -43.66
CA ALA A 115 40.21 2.74 -43.51
C ALA A 115 39.05 1.94 -42.90
N LYS A 116 38.38 2.50 -41.88
CA LYS A 116 37.19 1.89 -41.28
C LYS A 116 36.01 1.87 -42.25
N ALA A 117 35.77 2.96 -43.00
CA ALA A 117 34.72 3.00 -44.02
C ALA A 117 34.93 1.93 -45.10
N LYS A 118 36.15 1.74 -45.61
CA LYS A 118 36.51 0.64 -46.52
C LYS A 118 36.22 -0.73 -45.92
N THR A 119 36.56 -0.92 -44.65
CA THR A 119 36.34 -2.19 -43.94
C THR A 119 34.85 -2.51 -43.80
N LEU A 120 34.04 -1.54 -43.38
CA LEU A 120 32.60 -1.69 -43.26
C LEU A 120 31.92 -1.87 -44.62
N ALA A 121 32.35 -1.13 -45.65
CA ALA A 121 31.85 -1.28 -47.00
C ALA A 121 32.12 -2.68 -47.56
N ARG A 122 33.36 -3.19 -47.39
CA ARG A 122 33.71 -4.57 -47.75
C ARG A 122 32.84 -5.58 -47.02
N ALA A 123 32.63 -5.41 -45.71
CA ALA A 123 31.75 -6.29 -44.94
C ALA A 123 30.32 -6.28 -45.47
N GLY A 124 29.79 -5.11 -45.84
CA GLY A 124 28.47 -4.97 -46.45
C GLY A 124 28.34 -5.69 -47.80
N VAL A 125 29.35 -5.57 -48.67
CA VAL A 125 29.44 -6.30 -49.95
C VAL A 125 29.46 -7.82 -49.72
N MET A 126 30.24 -8.29 -48.75
CA MET A 126 30.31 -9.72 -48.42
C MET A 126 29.00 -10.25 -47.82
N ARG A 127 28.28 -9.42 -47.05
CA ARG A 127 27.00 -9.78 -46.43
C ARG A 127 25.86 -9.81 -47.44
N VAL A 128 25.76 -8.81 -48.33
CA VAL A 128 24.66 -8.73 -49.30
C VAL A 128 24.64 -9.93 -50.25
N ALA A 129 25.82 -10.45 -50.60
CA ALA A 129 25.97 -11.64 -51.43
C ALA A 129 25.32 -12.90 -50.82
N ARG A 130 25.12 -12.93 -49.50
CA ARG A 130 24.54 -14.06 -48.75
C ARG A 130 23.10 -13.84 -48.32
N GLN A 131 22.53 -12.65 -48.54
CA GLN A 131 21.13 -12.41 -48.25
C GLN A 131 20.23 -13.23 -49.18
N GLN A 132 19.07 -13.63 -48.65
CA GLN A 132 18.08 -14.45 -49.33
C GLN A 132 16.81 -13.64 -49.59
N ASP A 133 15.98 -14.13 -50.51
CA ASP A 133 14.68 -13.55 -50.77
C ASP A 133 13.79 -13.72 -49.53
N LEU A 134 13.38 -12.60 -48.95
CA LEU A 134 12.40 -12.58 -47.89
C LEU A 134 11.17 -11.82 -48.38
N PHE A 135 10.00 -12.29 -47.97
CA PHE A 135 8.72 -11.70 -48.33
C PHE A 135 7.96 -11.37 -47.06
N PRO A 136 7.50 -10.13 -46.91
CA PRO A 136 6.81 -9.71 -45.72
C PRO A 136 5.46 -10.43 -45.57
N ASN A 137 5.08 -10.64 -44.32
CA ASN A 137 3.74 -11.11 -43.99
C ASN A 137 2.79 -9.91 -43.82
N HIS A 138 1.54 -10.09 -44.22
CA HIS A 138 0.49 -9.08 -44.10
C HIS A 138 -0.50 -9.51 -43.02
N PHE A 139 -0.81 -8.59 -42.11
CA PHE A 139 -1.75 -8.82 -41.03
C PHE A 139 -2.82 -7.73 -41.05
N SER A 140 -4.06 -8.08 -40.70
CA SER A 140 -5.11 -7.10 -40.45
C SER A 140 -4.77 -6.23 -39.26
N VAL A 141 -5.22 -4.97 -39.26
CA VAL A 141 -5.06 -4.05 -38.15
C VAL A 141 -6.35 -4.03 -37.32
N ASN A 142 -6.22 -4.28 -36.01
CA ASN A 142 -7.28 -4.02 -35.07
C ASN A 142 -7.51 -2.49 -34.98
N PRO A 143 -8.74 -1.98 -35.19
CA PRO A 143 -8.98 -0.54 -35.27
C PRO A 143 -8.99 0.19 -33.92
N ASN A 144 -8.88 -0.54 -32.80
CA ASN A 144 -8.91 0.07 -31.48
C ASN A 144 -7.54 0.67 -31.12
N THR A 145 -7.54 1.78 -30.40
CA THR A 145 -6.32 2.41 -29.87
C THR A 145 -6.31 2.38 -28.35
N LEU A 146 -5.17 2.01 -27.76
CA LEU A 146 -4.92 2.18 -26.33
C LEU A 146 -4.22 3.52 -26.09
N VAL A 147 -4.74 4.35 -25.19
CA VAL A 147 -4.08 5.56 -24.70
C VAL A 147 -3.75 5.41 -23.23
N VAL A 148 -2.49 5.64 -22.86
CA VAL A 148 -1.99 5.39 -21.50
C VAL A 148 -1.59 6.71 -20.85
N GLY A 149 -2.41 7.17 -19.90
CA GLY A 149 -2.27 8.46 -19.21
C GLY A 149 -3.35 9.45 -19.64
N GLY A 150 -4.23 9.81 -18.70
CA GLY A 150 -5.35 10.74 -18.85
C GLY A 150 -4.99 12.21 -18.61
N GLY A 151 -3.74 12.61 -18.82
CA GLY A 151 -3.37 14.02 -18.87
C GLY A 151 -3.91 14.73 -20.12
N ILE A 152 -3.60 16.02 -20.30
CA ILE A 152 -4.06 16.77 -21.48
C ILE A 152 -3.64 16.13 -22.82
N ALA A 153 -2.46 15.50 -22.87
CA ALA A 153 -2.01 14.74 -24.04
C ALA A 153 -2.93 13.55 -24.36
N GLY A 154 -3.11 12.64 -23.41
CA GLY A 154 -3.92 11.45 -23.66
C GLY A 154 -5.40 11.76 -23.84
N MET A 155 -5.95 12.74 -23.11
CA MET A 155 -7.32 13.21 -23.36
C MET A 155 -7.49 13.75 -24.78
N GLN A 156 -6.54 14.56 -25.27
CA GLN A 156 -6.59 15.08 -26.63
C GLN A 156 -6.48 13.95 -27.66
N ALA A 157 -5.50 13.04 -27.49
CA ALA A 157 -5.29 11.93 -28.41
C ALA A 157 -6.53 11.02 -28.49
N ALA A 158 -7.11 10.67 -27.33
CA ALA A 158 -8.32 9.86 -27.25
C ALA A 158 -9.52 10.54 -27.94
N LEU A 159 -9.71 11.84 -27.72
CA LEU A 159 -10.78 12.60 -28.38
C LEU A 159 -10.61 12.64 -29.89
N ASP A 160 -9.39 12.81 -30.40
CA ASP A 160 -9.15 12.88 -31.85
C ASP A 160 -9.35 11.52 -32.52
N VAL A 161 -8.84 10.43 -31.92
CA VAL A 161 -9.10 9.06 -32.40
C VAL A 161 -10.60 8.73 -32.38
N ALA A 162 -11.28 9.05 -31.27
CA ALA A 162 -12.72 8.83 -31.15
C ALA A 162 -13.55 9.66 -32.13
N SER A 163 -13.13 10.89 -32.42
CA SER A 163 -13.79 11.78 -33.39
C SER A 163 -13.63 11.30 -34.82
N ALA A 164 -12.57 10.53 -35.12
CA ALA A 164 -12.40 9.82 -36.38
C ALA A 164 -13.27 8.55 -36.50
N GLY A 165 -14.02 8.20 -35.45
CA GLY A 165 -14.94 7.05 -35.44
C GLY A 165 -14.33 5.75 -34.92
N TYR A 166 -13.08 5.76 -34.47
CA TYR A 166 -12.40 4.58 -33.93
C TYR A 166 -12.59 4.47 -32.41
N HIS A 167 -12.56 3.24 -31.90
CA HIS A 167 -12.72 2.98 -30.47
C HIS A 167 -11.39 3.17 -29.72
N VAL A 168 -11.48 3.70 -28.50
CA VAL A 168 -10.32 4.04 -27.67
C VAL A 168 -10.49 3.48 -26.26
N TYR A 169 -9.48 2.77 -25.77
CA TYR A 169 -9.32 2.51 -24.34
C TYR A 169 -8.41 3.57 -23.75
N LEU A 170 -8.91 4.40 -22.82
CA LEU A 170 -8.08 5.39 -22.11
C LEU A 170 -7.83 4.91 -20.68
N VAL A 171 -6.60 4.49 -20.40
CA VAL A 171 -6.18 4.00 -19.08
C VAL A 171 -5.52 5.11 -18.28
N GLU A 172 -6.00 5.36 -17.06
CA GLU A 172 -5.46 6.35 -16.13
C GLU A 172 -5.22 5.77 -14.74
N LYS A 173 -3.99 5.95 -14.24
CA LYS A 173 -3.50 5.41 -12.96
C LYS A 173 -4.22 6.00 -11.76
N GLN A 174 -4.50 7.31 -11.80
CA GLN A 174 -5.24 8.03 -10.77
C GLN A 174 -6.74 7.76 -10.88
N PRO A 175 -7.52 8.01 -9.81
CA PRO A 175 -8.98 7.87 -9.86
C PRO A 175 -9.68 8.93 -10.72
N THR A 176 -8.95 9.87 -11.33
CA THR A 176 -9.45 10.91 -12.22
C THR A 176 -8.49 11.15 -13.38
N ILE A 177 -9.02 11.57 -14.53
CA ILE A 177 -8.23 12.20 -15.61
C ILE A 177 -7.98 13.69 -15.30
N GLY A 178 -7.13 14.32 -16.10
CA GLY A 178 -6.76 15.74 -16.01
C GLY A 178 -5.24 15.95 -16.00
N GLY A 179 -4.52 15.19 -15.18
CA GLY A 179 -3.08 15.36 -14.95
C GLY A 179 -2.72 16.74 -14.38
N HIS A 180 -1.43 17.10 -14.44
CA HIS A 180 -0.93 18.34 -13.83
C HIS A 180 -1.62 19.62 -14.33
N MET A 181 -2.07 19.65 -15.58
CA MET A 181 -2.77 20.82 -16.13
C MET A 181 -3.97 21.23 -15.27
N LEU A 182 -4.70 20.27 -14.72
CA LEU A 182 -5.90 20.54 -13.91
C LEU A 182 -5.56 20.88 -12.45
N GLN A 183 -4.30 20.76 -12.03
CA GLN A 183 -3.83 21.29 -10.76
C GLN A 183 -3.49 22.79 -10.86
N TYR A 184 -3.22 23.31 -12.06
CA TYR A 184 -2.89 24.71 -12.27
C TYR A 184 -4.11 25.63 -12.11
N ASP A 185 -3.87 26.88 -11.73
CA ASP A 185 -4.92 27.90 -11.70
C ASP A 185 -5.17 28.46 -13.10
N LYS A 186 -4.12 29.07 -13.67
CA LYS A 186 -4.12 29.70 -15.00
C LYS A 186 -3.07 29.09 -15.92
N THR A 187 -3.21 29.29 -17.22
CA THR A 187 -2.22 28.87 -18.23
C THR A 187 -1.62 30.08 -18.94
N PHE A 188 -0.29 30.13 -19.06
CA PHE A 188 0.38 31.15 -19.87
C PHE A 188 0.22 30.86 -21.37
N PRO A 189 0.38 31.87 -22.26
CA PRO A 189 0.54 33.29 -21.96
C PRO A 189 -0.80 34.02 -21.82
N THR A 190 -1.91 33.35 -22.12
CA THR A 190 -3.25 33.96 -22.20
C THR A 190 -3.87 34.24 -20.84
N LEU A 191 -3.39 33.59 -19.78
CA LEU A 191 -3.94 33.63 -18.43
C LEU A 191 -5.37 33.06 -18.35
N ASP A 192 -5.74 32.20 -19.30
CA ASP A 192 -6.97 31.43 -19.22
C ASP A 192 -6.95 30.51 -17.99
N CYS A 193 -8.12 30.29 -17.40
CA CYS A 193 -8.24 29.32 -16.33
C CYS A 193 -8.03 27.90 -16.88
N ALA A 194 -7.11 27.15 -16.26
CA ALA A 194 -6.78 25.79 -16.72
C ALA A 194 -8.00 24.87 -16.66
N ALA A 195 -8.85 25.02 -15.64
CA ALA A 195 -10.10 24.28 -15.52
C ALA A 195 -11.12 24.66 -16.61
N CYS A 196 -11.18 25.93 -17.04
CA CYS A 196 -12.11 26.36 -18.09
C CYS A 196 -11.82 25.71 -19.44
N ILE A 197 -10.57 25.38 -19.74
CA ILE A 197 -10.17 24.70 -20.98
C ILE A 197 -10.01 23.17 -20.81
N GLY A 198 -9.64 22.71 -19.62
CA GLY A 198 -9.40 21.30 -19.31
C GLY A 198 -10.67 20.53 -18.98
N THR A 199 -11.55 21.08 -18.15
CA THR A 199 -12.78 20.39 -17.69
C THR A 199 -13.71 20.02 -18.85
N PRO A 200 -13.95 20.89 -19.86
CA PRO A 200 -14.75 20.49 -21.01
C PRO A 200 -14.18 19.26 -21.74
N LYS A 201 -12.84 19.15 -21.86
CA LYS A 201 -12.21 17.96 -22.45
C LYS A 201 -12.39 16.72 -21.58
N MET A 202 -12.27 16.86 -20.26
CA MET A 202 -12.53 15.76 -19.32
C MET A 202 -13.96 15.23 -19.47
N VAL A 203 -14.95 16.14 -19.52
CA VAL A 203 -16.36 15.79 -19.72
C VAL A 203 -16.57 15.13 -21.07
N SER A 204 -16.00 15.68 -22.15
CA SER A 204 -16.08 15.09 -23.48
C SER A 204 -15.50 13.67 -23.51
N VAL A 205 -14.38 13.42 -22.83
CA VAL A 205 -13.81 12.06 -22.70
C VAL A 205 -14.77 11.15 -21.95
N GLY A 206 -15.25 11.57 -20.77
CA GLY A 206 -16.12 10.75 -19.93
C GLY A 206 -17.52 10.46 -20.50
N GLN A 207 -17.97 11.22 -21.50
CA GLN A 207 -19.29 11.05 -22.14
C GLN A 207 -19.20 10.47 -23.56
N ASN A 208 -17.99 10.27 -24.11
CA ASN A 208 -17.84 9.79 -25.47
C ASN A 208 -18.05 8.27 -25.53
N LYS A 209 -19.05 7.82 -26.30
CA LYS A 209 -19.38 6.40 -26.52
C LYS A 209 -18.27 5.58 -27.19
N ASN A 210 -17.32 6.23 -27.86
CA ASN A 210 -16.18 5.57 -28.49
C ASN A 210 -14.96 5.51 -27.56
N ILE A 211 -15.05 6.03 -26.33
CA ILE A 211 -13.96 6.02 -25.36
C ILE A 211 -14.36 5.22 -24.12
N ASP A 212 -13.69 4.10 -23.91
CA ASP A 212 -13.76 3.35 -22.67
C ASP A 212 -12.75 3.91 -21.67
N LEU A 213 -13.25 4.73 -20.74
CA LEU A 213 -12.44 5.38 -19.72
C LEU A 213 -12.18 4.44 -18.52
N LEU A 214 -10.96 3.93 -18.43
CA LEU A 214 -10.48 3.05 -17.37
C LEU A 214 -9.62 3.84 -16.37
N THR A 215 -10.28 4.52 -15.43
CA THR A 215 -9.59 5.24 -14.33
C THR A 215 -9.32 4.32 -13.15
N TYR A 216 -8.32 4.69 -12.35
CA TYR A 216 -7.77 3.84 -11.28
C TYR A 216 -7.29 2.50 -11.82
N ALA A 217 -6.71 2.51 -13.02
CA ALA A 217 -6.23 1.33 -13.72
C ALA A 217 -4.82 1.57 -14.29
N GLN A 218 -4.05 0.51 -14.44
CA GLN A 218 -2.71 0.53 -15.01
C GLN A 218 -2.53 -0.63 -15.99
N VAL A 219 -1.71 -0.42 -17.02
CA VAL A 219 -1.27 -1.49 -17.90
C VAL A 219 -0.04 -2.14 -17.27
N GLU A 220 -0.01 -3.46 -17.19
CA GLU A 220 1.07 -4.23 -16.57
C GLU A 220 1.90 -4.97 -17.62
N GLU A 221 1.32 -5.28 -18.78
CA GLU A 221 1.97 -6.02 -19.86
C GLU A 221 1.39 -5.62 -21.22
N LEU A 222 2.24 -5.54 -22.24
CA LEU A 222 1.85 -5.46 -23.64
C LEU A 222 2.51 -6.61 -24.41
N SER A 223 1.71 -7.44 -25.07
CA SER A 223 2.19 -8.48 -25.97
C SER A 223 1.64 -8.28 -27.38
N GLY A 224 2.20 -8.98 -28.36
CA GLY A 224 1.84 -8.87 -29.77
C GLY A 224 2.75 -7.94 -30.56
N PHE A 225 2.25 -7.43 -31.68
CA PHE A 225 3.01 -6.63 -32.64
C PHE A 225 2.13 -5.56 -33.29
N ILE A 226 2.73 -4.70 -34.13
CA ILE A 226 2.02 -3.63 -34.83
C ILE A 226 0.68 -4.10 -35.42
N GLY A 227 -0.40 -3.40 -35.09
CA GLY A 227 -1.76 -3.72 -35.54
C GLY A 227 -2.47 -4.81 -34.74
N ASN A 228 -1.78 -5.58 -33.90
CA ASN A 228 -2.33 -6.71 -33.15
C ASN A 228 -1.64 -6.85 -31.78
N PHE A 229 -1.90 -5.90 -30.89
CA PHE A 229 -1.45 -5.93 -29.51
C PHE A 229 -2.55 -6.41 -28.56
N THR A 230 -2.15 -7.11 -27.51
CA THR A 230 -3.00 -7.41 -26.36
C THR A 230 -2.36 -6.77 -25.13
N ALA A 231 -3.05 -5.78 -24.56
CA ALA A 231 -2.63 -5.14 -23.32
C ALA A 231 -3.34 -5.80 -22.14
N ARG A 232 -2.56 -6.27 -21.15
CA ARG A 232 -3.09 -6.76 -19.88
C ARG A 232 -2.86 -5.70 -18.82
N GLY A 233 -3.91 -5.36 -18.08
CA GLY A 233 -3.87 -4.34 -17.04
C GLY A 233 -4.61 -4.75 -15.79
N ARG A 234 -4.43 -3.95 -14.74
CA ARG A 234 -5.12 -4.08 -13.46
C ARG A 234 -5.93 -2.82 -13.19
N LYS A 235 -7.23 -2.99 -12.99
CA LYS A 235 -8.14 -1.96 -12.50
C LYS A 235 -8.32 -2.14 -11.00
N LYS A 236 -7.83 -1.18 -10.21
CA LYS A 236 -7.88 -1.24 -8.76
C LYS A 236 -9.31 -1.11 -8.24
N ALA A 237 -9.60 -1.80 -7.13
CA ALA A 237 -10.87 -1.68 -6.45
C ALA A 237 -11.08 -0.26 -5.93
N ARG A 238 -12.14 0.41 -6.39
CA ARG A 238 -12.53 1.72 -5.84
C ARG A 238 -13.20 1.60 -4.46
N TYR A 239 -13.68 0.39 -4.14
CA TYR A 239 -14.62 0.10 -3.06
C TYR A 239 -15.92 0.91 -3.14
N ILE A 240 -16.18 1.50 -4.30
CA ILE A 240 -17.36 2.29 -4.61
C ILE A 240 -17.76 1.96 -6.04
N ASP A 241 -18.96 1.44 -6.19
CA ASP A 241 -19.59 1.20 -7.47
C ASP A 241 -19.86 2.55 -8.16
N ALA A 242 -19.07 2.84 -9.18
CA ALA A 242 -19.15 4.08 -9.94
C ALA A 242 -20.49 4.25 -10.68
N THR A 243 -21.24 3.16 -10.92
CA THR A 243 -22.55 3.21 -11.59
C THR A 243 -23.68 3.65 -10.65
N LYS A 244 -23.54 3.38 -9.35
CA LYS A 244 -24.50 3.78 -8.31
C LYS A 244 -24.13 5.09 -7.63
N CYS A 245 -22.85 5.43 -7.60
CA CYS A 245 -22.34 6.61 -6.92
C CYS A 245 -22.87 7.90 -7.56
N THR A 246 -23.48 8.77 -6.76
CA THR A 246 -23.99 10.07 -7.21
C THR A 246 -22.98 11.21 -7.08
N GLY A 247 -21.82 10.97 -6.47
CA GLY A 247 -20.80 11.99 -6.25
C GLY A 247 -21.16 13.06 -5.21
N CYS A 248 -22.11 12.79 -4.29
CA CYS A 248 -22.62 13.78 -3.33
C CYS A 248 -21.67 14.19 -2.19
N GLY A 249 -20.71 13.34 -1.83
CA GLY A 249 -19.71 13.63 -0.77
C GLY A 249 -20.18 13.42 0.68
N GLU A 250 -21.37 12.86 0.94
CA GLU A 250 -21.80 12.58 2.32
C GLU A 250 -20.87 11.59 3.05
N CYS A 251 -20.25 10.66 2.30
CA CYS A 251 -19.28 9.72 2.85
C CYS A 251 -18.01 10.38 3.38
N THR A 252 -17.58 11.51 2.82
CA THR A 252 -16.35 12.19 3.26
C THR A 252 -16.57 12.95 4.56
N LYS A 253 -17.77 13.55 4.74
CA LYS A 253 -18.12 14.32 5.94
C LYS A 253 -18.07 13.51 7.24
N VAL A 254 -18.22 12.18 7.14
CA VAL A 254 -18.26 11.27 8.29
C VAL A 254 -16.98 10.44 8.45
N CYS A 255 -15.99 10.62 7.57
CA CYS A 255 -14.76 9.83 7.61
C CYS A 255 -13.83 10.35 8.71
N PRO A 256 -13.42 9.52 9.69
CA PRO A 256 -12.62 9.97 10.83
C PRO A 256 -11.10 10.02 10.55
N VAL A 257 -10.69 9.66 9.33
CA VAL A 257 -9.28 9.55 8.91
C VAL A 257 -8.93 10.73 8.02
N ASP A 258 -7.81 11.38 8.33
CA ASP A 258 -7.22 12.45 7.54
C ASP A 258 -5.85 12.01 7.00
N LYS A 259 -5.55 12.40 5.76
CA LYS A 259 -4.25 12.22 5.10
C LYS A 259 -3.88 13.47 4.31
N PRO A 260 -2.59 13.76 4.11
CA PRO A 260 -2.18 14.75 3.12
C PRO A 260 -2.79 14.43 1.74
N ASN A 261 -3.34 15.43 1.07
CA ASN A 261 -3.95 15.28 -0.25
C ASN A 261 -2.86 15.36 -1.33
N GLU A 262 -2.65 14.26 -2.05
CA GLU A 262 -1.65 14.16 -3.10
C GLU A 262 -2.00 15.06 -4.30
N TRP A 263 -3.29 15.30 -4.58
CA TRP A 263 -3.72 16.24 -5.62
C TRP A 263 -3.34 17.68 -5.29
N ASP A 264 -3.38 18.04 -4.00
CA ASP A 264 -2.95 19.34 -3.52
C ASP A 264 -1.49 19.34 -3.07
N VAL A 265 -0.69 18.35 -3.50
CA VAL A 265 0.74 18.20 -3.18
C VAL A 265 1.06 18.35 -1.69
N GLY A 266 0.18 17.82 -0.82
CA GLY A 266 0.36 17.87 0.64
C GLY A 266 -0.03 19.18 1.31
N THR A 267 -0.54 20.17 0.57
CA THR A 267 -0.96 21.47 1.13
C THR A 267 -2.34 21.45 1.79
N LEU A 268 -3.15 20.42 1.51
CA LEU A 268 -4.44 20.16 2.14
C LEU A 268 -4.48 18.76 2.73
N LYS A 269 -5.40 18.53 3.67
CA LYS A 269 -5.80 17.19 4.08
C LYS A 269 -7.02 16.73 3.29
N ARG A 270 -7.09 15.43 2.99
CA ARG A 270 -8.24 14.71 2.48
C ARG A 270 -8.59 13.55 3.40
N HIS A 271 -9.78 13.00 3.24
CA HIS A 271 -10.19 11.79 3.94
C HIS A 271 -9.75 10.50 3.22
N ALA A 272 -9.87 9.35 3.89
CA ALA A 272 -9.61 8.04 3.28
C ALA A 272 -10.59 7.74 2.12
N VAL A 273 -11.86 8.08 2.29
CA VAL A 273 -12.81 8.17 1.17
C VAL A 273 -12.72 9.57 0.57
N TYR A 274 -12.44 9.68 -0.72
CA TYR A 274 -12.19 10.98 -1.36
C TYR A 274 -12.52 10.98 -2.86
N ARG A 275 -12.60 12.19 -3.39
CA ARG A 275 -12.57 12.51 -4.81
C ARG A 275 -11.41 13.48 -5.00
N SER A 276 -10.56 13.27 -6.02
CA SER A 276 -9.30 14.01 -6.15
C SER A 276 -9.46 15.53 -6.13
N PHE A 277 -10.49 16.04 -6.80
CA PHE A 277 -10.85 17.46 -6.80
C PHE A 277 -12.33 17.62 -7.22
N PRO A 278 -12.95 18.82 -7.09
CA PRO A 278 -14.38 18.98 -7.31
C PRO A 278 -14.87 18.62 -8.72
N GLN A 279 -14.09 18.89 -9.76
CA GLN A 279 -14.43 18.64 -11.17
C GLN A 279 -13.84 17.33 -11.72
N ALA A 280 -13.42 16.42 -10.83
CA ALA A 280 -12.86 15.13 -11.23
C ALA A 280 -13.79 14.33 -12.14
N VAL A 281 -13.20 13.64 -13.12
CA VAL A 281 -13.91 12.76 -14.06
C VAL A 281 -13.27 11.37 -14.02
N PRO A 282 -14.03 10.29 -13.75
CA PRO A 282 -15.48 10.28 -13.49
C PRO A 282 -15.86 10.96 -12.17
N ILE A 283 -17.10 11.46 -12.08
CA ILE A 283 -17.65 12.11 -10.88
C ILE A 283 -18.02 11.03 -9.84
N THR A 284 -17.01 10.34 -9.32
CA THR A 284 -17.15 9.29 -8.32
C THR A 284 -16.08 9.42 -7.25
N PHE A 285 -16.25 8.68 -6.16
CA PHE A 285 -15.32 8.60 -5.05
C PHE A 285 -14.50 7.31 -5.14
N VAL A 286 -13.45 7.24 -4.34
CA VAL A 286 -12.66 6.04 -4.08
C VAL A 286 -12.36 5.97 -2.58
N ILE A 287 -12.23 4.76 -2.04
CA ILE A 287 -11.70 4.56 -0.69
C ILE A 287 -10.26 4.10 -0.82
N ASP A 288 -9.33 4.91 -0.33
CA ASP A 288 -7.93 4.52 -0.18
C ASP A 288 -7.83 3.49 0.96
N LYS A 289 -7.33 2.29 0.65
CA LYS A 289 -7.14 1.21 1.61
C LYS A 289 -5.74 0.66 1.50
N SER A 290 -5.14 0.41 2.65
CA SER A 290 -3.93 -0.40 2.80
C SER A 290 -4.32 -1.74 3.45
N ASP A 291 -3.34 -2.62 3.66
CA ASP A 291 -3.60 -3.84 4.40
C ASP A 291 -4.12 -3.54 5.81
N ARG A 292 -4.92 -4.45 6.38
CA ARG A 292 -5.47 -4.27 7.73
C ARG A 292 -4.36 -4.05 8.75
N ALA A 293 -4.59 -3.10 9.66
CA ALA A 293 -3.60 -2.66 10.62
C ALA A 293 -3.06 -3.82 11.49
N PRO A 294 -1.79 -3.79 11.93
CA PRO A 294 -1.17 -4.86 12.72
C PRO A 294 -1.93 -5.22 14.01
N CYS A 295 -2.58 -4.22 14.63
CA CYS A 295 -3.40 -4.41 15.82
C CYS A 295 -4.64 -5.30 15.59
N VAL A 296 -5.15 -5.36 14.35
CA VAL A 296 -6.22 -6.27 13.94
C VAL A 296 -5.66 -7.68 13.73
N GLN A 297 -4.51 -7.78 13.05
CA GLN A 297 -3.86 -9.06 12.71
C GLN A 297 -3.44 -9.85 13.97
N THR A 298 -2.92 -9.15 14.97
CA THR A 298 -2.45 -9.75 16.23
C THR A 298 -3.55 -10.01 17.25
N CYS A 299 -4.73 -9.39 17.10
CA CYS A 299 -5.87 -9.70 17.95
C CYS A 299 -6.39 -11.10 17.60
N PRO A 300 -6.45 -12.06 18.56
CA PRO A 300 -6.97 -13.40 18.26
C PRO A 300 -8.37 -13.38 17.66
N ALA A 301 -9.24 -12.48 18.15
CA ALA A 301 -10.61 -12.29 17.67
C ALA A 301 -10.70 -11.44 16.38
N GLN A 302 -9.58 -10.84 15.92
CA GLN A 302 -9.51 -9.99 14.72
C GLN A 302 -10.49 -8.80 14.76
N THR A 303 -10.71 -8.24 15.95
CA THR A 303 -11.55 -7.06 16.12
C THR A 303 -10.99 -5.88 15.32
N ASN A 304 -11.87 -5.05 14.73
CA ASN A 304 -11.44 -3.86 14.00
C ASN A 304 -10.97 -2.75 14.95
N VAL A 305 -9.73 -2.89 15.45
CA VAL A 305 -9.10 -1.96 16.40
C VAL A 305 -9.05 -0.54 15.85
N GLN A 306 -8.52 -0.37 14.64
CA GLN A 306 -8.38 0.95 14.04
C GLN A 306 -9.74 1.64 13.89
N GLY A 307 -10.78 0.89 13.51
CA GLY A 307 -12.13 1.39 13.35
C GLY A 307 -12.73 1.93 14.65
N TYR A 308 -12.73 1.14 15.73
CA TYR A 308 -13.34 1.61 16.98
C TYR A 308 -12.51 2.70 17.66
N VAL A 309 -11.17 2.68 17.52
CA VAL A 309 -10.32 3.78 18.01
C VAL A 309 -10.66 5.08 17.26
N ALA A 310 -10.84 5.03 15.94
CA ALA A 310 -11.25 6.19 15.17
C ALA A 310 -12.66 6.68 15.57
N LEU A 311 -13.59 5.77 15.90
CA LEU A 311 -14.92 6.14 16.39
C LEU A 311 -14.88 6.78 17.79
N VAL A 312 -14.01 6.29 18.69
CA VAL A 312 -13.79 6.91 20.00
C VAL A 312 -13.23 8.32 19.87
N LYS A 313 -12.26 8.56 18.96
CA LYS A 313 -11.75 9.91 18.64
C LYS A 313 -12.89 10.88 18.29
N GLU A 314 -13.83 10.43 17.46
CA GLU A 314 -15.00 11.22 17.01
C GLU A 314 -16.16 11.30 18.02
N GLY A 315 -16.05 10.66 19.19
CA GLY A 315 -17.13 10.66 20.18
C GLY A 315 -18.30 9.71 19.89
N LYS A 316 -18.12 8.75 18.98
CA LYS A 316 -19.16 7.81 18.50
C LYS A 316 -19.09 6.47 19.22
N TYR A 317 -19.41 6.48 20.52
CA TYR A 317 -19.20 5.32 21.40
C TYR A 317 -20.15 4.15 21.16
N LEU A 318 -21.39 4.46 20.74
CA LEU A 318 -22.37 3.45 20.36
C LEU A 318 -21.88 2.66 19.15
N GLU A 319 -21.50 3.36 18.07
CA GLU A 319 -20.97 2.76 16.86
C GLU A 319 -19.64 2.04 17.12
N ALA A 320 -18.77 2.60 17.97
CA ALA A 320 -17.53 1.94 18.39
C ALA A 320 -17.82 0.58 19.06
N THR A 321 -18.78 0.55 19.98
CA THR A 321 -19.18 -0.67 20.69
C THR A 321 -19.82 -1.69 19.75
N GLN A 322 -20.71 -1.25 18.85
CA GLN A 322 -21.32 -2.12 17.83
C GLN A 322 -20.26 -2.72 16.90
N LEU A 323 -19.26 -1.94 16.49
CA LEU A 323 -18.16 -2.43 15.66
C LEU A 323 -17.30 -3.47 16.39
N ILE A 324 -17.06 -3.31 17.69
CA ILE A 324 -16.36 -4.32 18.49
C ILE A 324 -17.19 -5.61 18.57
N LEU A 325 -18.50 -5.49 18.80
CA LEU A 325 -19.46 -6.60 18.90
C LEU A 325 -19.56 -7.42 17.61
N GLU A 326 -19.10 -6.92 16.46
CA GLU A 326 -19.03 -7.73 15.24
C GLU A 326 -18.12 -8.95 15.38
N ARG A 327 -17.09 -8.87 16.23
CA ARG A 327 -16.04 -9.90 16.40
C ARG A 327 -15.82 -10.32 17.85
N LEU A 328 -16.29 -9.55 18.83
CA LEU A 328 -15.96 -9.73 20.23
C LEU A 328 -17.18 -9.37 21.12
N PRO A 329 -17.87 -10.34 21.74
CA PRO A 329 -19.10 -10.13 22.50
C PRO A 329 -18.91 -9.55 23.91
N PHE A 330 -17.67 -9.52 24.41
CA PHE A 330 -17.30 -9.03 25.76
C PHE A 330 -16.39 -7.78 25.75
N PRO A 331 -16.75 -6.68 25.06
CA PRO A 331 -15.90 -5.50 24.97
C PRO A 331 -15.56 -4.86 26.33
N GLY A 332 -16.50 -4.82 27.26
CA GLY A 332 -16.34 -4.30 28.62
C GLY A 332 -15.49 -5.22 29.49
N SER A 333 -15.70 -6.55 29.44
CA SER A 333 -14.85 -7.49 30.19
C SER A 333 -13.43 -7.54 29.62
N LEU A 334 -13.26 -7.68 28.30
CA LEU A 334 -11.94 -7.68 27.65
C LEU A 334 -11.30 -6.28 27.62
N GLY A 335 -12.04 -5.22 27.92
CA GLY A 335 -11.46 -3.91 28.23
C GLY A 335 -10.70 -3.89 29.56
N ARG A 336 -10.97 -4.83 30.46
CA ARG A 336 -10.36 -4.93 31.80
C ARG A 336 -9.30 -6.03 31.88
N VAL A 337 -9.58 -7.20 31.31
CA VAL A 337 -8.76 -8.41 31.54
C VAL A 337 -7.89 -8.82 30.37
N CYS A 338 -8.05 -8.20 29.20
CA CYS A 338 -7.26 -8.55 28.03
C CYS A 338 -5.80 -8.12 28.22
N PRO A 339 -4.82 -8.96 27.83
CA PRO A 339 -3.41 -8.56 27.85
C PRO A 339 -2.96 -7.72 26.66
N ALA A 340 -3.92 -7.26 25.85
CA ALA A 340 -3.69 -6.32 24.76
C ALA A 340 -2.58 -6.72 23.74
N PRO A 341 -2.62 -7.92 23.14
CA PRO A 341 -1.62 -8.31 22.12
C PRO A 341 -1.59 -7.33 20.92
N CYS A 342 -2.70 -6.65 20.67
CA CYS A 342 -2.82 -5.57 19.69
C CYS A 342 -1.90 -4.37 19.95
N GLU A 343 -1.59 -4.06 21.21
CA GLU A 343 -0.68 -2.97 21.59
C GLU A 343 0.78 -3.35 21.34
N ALA A 344 1.12 -4.64 21.50
CA ALA A 344 2.46 -5.16 21.24
C ALA A 344 2.87 -5.03 19.76
N ALA A 345 1.93 -4.99 18.82
CA ALA A 345 2.19 -4.76 17.39
C ALA A 345 1.81 -3.34 16.91
N CYS A 346 1.43 -2.43 17.82
CA CYS A 346 1.05 -1.09 17.43
C CYS A 346 2.25 -0.32 16.83
N ARG A 347 2.10 0.20 15.61
CA ARG A 347 3.14 0.98 14.91
C ARG A 347 3.40 2.36 15.49
N ARG A 348 2.53 2.86 16.39
CA ARG A 348 2.79 4.12 17.11
C ARG A 348 4.11 4.08 17.91
N LYS A 349 4.58 2.88 18.27
CA LYS A 349 5.90 2.63 18.89
C LYS A 349 7.09 3.05 18.03
N GLU A 350 6.91 3.23 16.72
CA GLU A 350 7.94 3.78 15.83
C GLU A 350 8.13 5.30 16.08
N VAL A 351 7.21 5.95 16.80
CA VAL A 351 7.27 7.36 17.21
C VAL A 351 7.47 7.49 18.73
N ASP A 352 6.62 6.82 19.52
CA ASP A 352 6.64 6.90 20.98
C ASP A 352 6.15 5.59 21.66
N GLU A 353 4.99 5.61 22.32
CA GLU A 353 4.37 4.51 23.06
C GLU A 353 3.10 4.01 22.35
N PRO A 354 2.74 2.72 22.45
CA PRO A 354 1.57 2.19 21.77
C PRO A 354 0.28 2.91 22.21
N VAL A 355 -0.70 2.97 21.32
CA VAL A 355 -2.05 3.44 21.68
C VAL A 355 -2.65 2.51 22.74
N SER A 356 -3.33 3.07 23.73
CA SER A 356 -4.00 2.38 24.84
C SER A 356 -5.29 1.69 24.42
N ILE A 357 -5.17 0.81 23.42
CA ILE A 357 -6.23 0.13 22.69
C ILE A 357 -7.19 -0.64 23.63
N ARG A 358 -6.67 -1.31 24.66
CA ARG A 358 -7.48 -2.03 25.64
C ARG A 358 -8.38 -1.08 26.42
N ASN A 359 -7.80 0.02 26.90
CA ASN A 359 -8.50 0.98 27.74
C ASN A 359 -9.51 1.81 26.93
N LEU A 360 -9.22 2.09 25.65
CA LEU A 360 -10.20 2.69 24.74
C LEU A 360 -11.39 1.77 24.45
N LYS A 361 -11.16 0.45 24.36
CA LYS A 361 -12.23 -0.54 24.23
C LYS A 361 -13.11 -0.57 25.47
N ARG A 362 -12.50 -0.58 26.66
CA ARG A 362 -13.21 -0.45 27.94
C ARG A 362 -14.06 0.82 27.96
N PHE A 363 -13.43 1.95 27.66
CA PHE A 363 -14.10 3.25 27.65
C PHE A 363 -15.34 3.23 26.76
N ALA A 364 -15.23 2.78 25.50
CA ALA A 364 -16.36 2.70 24.58
C ALA A 364 -17.52 1.86 25.15
N ALA A 365 -17.22 0.69 25.72
CA ALA A 365 -18.22 -0.22 26.31
C ALA A 365 -18.86 0.33 27.59
N ASP A 366 -18.13 1.14 28.37
CA ASP A 366 -18.61 1.77 29.59
C ASP A 366 -19.51 2.99 29.29
N GLN A 367 -19.45 3.58 28.09
CA GLN A 367 -20.28 4.74 27.69
C GLN A 367 -21.69 4.37 27.21
N VAL A 368 -22.00 3.08 27.00
CA VAL A 368 -23.30 2.66 26.43
C VAL A 368 -24.23 2.04 27.46
N SER A 369 -25.54 2.26 27.29
CA SER A 369 -26.56 1.50 28.01
C SER A 369 -26.73 0.13 27.37
N TRP A 370 -26.27 -0.91 28.07
CA TRP A 370 -26.35 -2.29 27.58
C TRP A 370 -27.78 -2.80 27.43
N ASP A 371 -28.71 -2.31 28.25
CA ASP A 371 -30.13 -2.69 28.16
C ASP A 371 -30.82 -2.07 26.93
N ASP A 372 -30.38 -0.88 26.51
CA ASP A 372 -30.93 -0.16 25.34
C ASP A 372 -30.15 -0.43 24.05
N LEU A 373 -29.02 -1.15 24.14
CA LEU A 373 -28.18 -1.45 22.99
C LEU A 373 -28.99 -2.24 21.95
N PRO A 374 -29.07 -1.77 20.68
CA PRO A 374 -29.91 -2.39 19.67
C PRO A 374 -29.33 -3.74 19.24
N LEU A 375 -30.20 -4.73 19.12
CA LEU A 375 -29.84 -6.04 18.57
C LEU A 375 -29.66 -5.95 17.04
N PRO A 376 -28.74 -6.72 16.46
CA PRO A 376 -28.69 -6.86 15.00
C PRO A 376 -30.00 -7.47 14.49
N ALA A 377 -30.34 -7.22 13.22
CA ALA A 377 -31.41 -7.93 12.56
C ALA A 377 -31.03 -9.42 12.46
N ILE A 378 -31.87 -10.31 13.02
CA ILE A 378 -31.64 -11.75 13.06
C ILE A 378 -32.82 -12.45 12.37
N GLU A 379 -32.56 -13.12 11.26
CA GLU A 379 -33.51 -14.04 10.63
C GLU A 379 -33.48 -15.37 11.39
N ARG A 380 -34.58 -15.75 12.05
CA ARG A 380 -34.63 -16.96 12.88
C ARG A 380 -34.72 -18.21 12.00
N LYS A 381 -33.84 -19.17 12.26
CA LYS A 381 -33.89 -20.52 11.67
C LYS A 381 -34.89 -21.39 12.42
N SER A 382 -35.22 -22.54 11.82
CA SER A 382 -36.16 -23.50 12.39
C SER A 382 -35.65 -24.09 13.72
N ASP A 383 -36.58 -24.43 14.62
CA ASP A 383 -36.29 -25.21 15.84
C ASP A 383 -35.68 -26.59 15.56
N ALA A 384 -35.82 -27.09 14.32
CA ALA A 384 -35.16 -28.29 13.84
C ALA A 384 -33.63 -28.12 13.70
N ASP A 385 -33.13 -26.88 13.59
CA ASP A 385 -31.70 -26.55 13.47
C ASP A 385 -31.07 -26.19 14.82
N ARG A 386 -31.70 -26.57 15.93
CA ARG A 386 -31.20 -26.26 17.27
C ARG A 386 -29.81 -26.83 17.51
N VAL A 387 -29.01 -26.10 18.27
CA VAL A 387 -27.64 -26.45 18.63
C VAL A 387 -27.42 -26.35 20.14
N ALA A 388 -26.48 -27.12 20.67
CA ALA A 388 -26.13 -27.10 22.08
C ALA A 388 -24.70 -26.58 22.28
N VAL A 389 -24.49 -25.84 23.35
CA VAL A 389 -23.17 -25.40 23.81
C VAL A 389 -22.97 -25.88 25.24
N VAL A 390 -21.89 -26.60 25.50
CA VAL A 390 -21.54 -27.12 26.83
C VAL A 390 -20.49 -26.21 27.45
N GLY A 391 -20.87 -25.51 28.52
CA GLY A 391 -20.06 -24.52 29.24
C GLY A 391 -20.34 -23.09 28.80
N SER A 392 -20.59 -22.19 29.76
CA SER A 392 -20.82 -20.76 29.55
C SER A 392 -19.57 -19.90 29.77
N GLY A 393 -18.39 -20.47 29.58
CA GLY A 393 -17.13 -19.72 29.54
C GLY A 393 -17.04 -18.80 28.33
N PRO A 394 -15.93 -18.04 28.18
CA PRO A 394 -15.74 -17.10 27.07
C PRO A 394 -15.86 -17.74 25.69
N ALA A 395 -15.38 -18.97 25.50
CA ALA A 395 -15.52 -19.70 24.24
C ALA A 395 -16.98 -20.11 23.98
N GLY A 396 -17.66 -20.69 24.97
CA GLY A 396 -19.04 -21.17 24.82
C GLY A 396 -20.03 -20.03 24.57
N LEU A 397 -19.98 -18.98 25.39
CA LEU A 397 -20.83 -17.81 25.18
C LEU A 397 -20.50 -17.07 23.87
N SER A 398 -19.24 -17.06 23.42
CA SER A 398 -18.88 -16.52 22.10
C SER A 398 -19.50 -17.33 20.97
N ALA A 399 -19.39 -18.66 21.00
CA ALA A 399 -20.03 -19.52 20.02
C ALA A 399 -21.56 -19.31 20.01
N ALA A 400 -22.18 -19.27 21.20
CA ALA A 400 -23.61 -19.03 21.33
C ALA A 400 -24.04 -17.68 20.76
N TYR A 401 -23.27 -16.62 21.02
CA TYR A 401 -23.50 -15.29 20.46
C TYR A 401 -23.49 -15.30 18.92
N PHE A 402 -22.47 -15.88 18.30
CA PHE A 402 -22.36 -15.90 16.83
C PHE A 402 -23.40 -16.81 16.17
N LEU A 403 -23.70 -17.98 16.75
CA LEU A 403 -24.76 -18.87 16.27
C LEU A 403 -26.14 -18.21 16.37
N ALA A 404 -26.42 -17.51 17.46
CA ALA A 404 -27.66 -16.75 17.63
C ALA A 404 -27.76 -15.61 16.60
N ARG A 405 -26.67 -14.91 16.30
CA ARG A 405 -26.62 -13.90 15.23
C ARG A 405 -26.88 -14.48 13.84
N MET A 406 -26.49 -15.73 13.61
CA MET A 406 -26.79 -16.49 12.38
C MET A 406 -28.21 -17.07 12.37
N GLY A 407 -29.01 -16.85 13.43
CA GLY A 407 -30.41 -17.24 13.49
C GLY A 407 -30.70 -18.58 14.16
N TYR A 408 -29.68 -19.35 14.57
CA TYR A 408 -29.88 -20.67 15.16
C TYR A 408 -30.51 -20.58 16.57
N PRO A 409 -31.43 -21.49 16.92
CA PRO A 409 -31.83 -21.72 18.31
C PRO A 409 -30.67 -22.34 19.09
N VAL A 410 -30.17 -21.64 20.11
CA VAL A 410 -29.00 -22.06 20.89
C VAL A 410 -29.38 -22.31 22.34
N THR A 411 -29.03 -23.48 22.87
CA THR A 411 -29.09 -23.76 24.31
C THR A 411 -27.68 -23.91 24.88
N VAL A 412 -27.36 -23.15 25.91
CA VAL A 412 -26.10 -23.22 26.66
C VAL A 412 -26.34 -23.96 27.98
N PHE A 413 -25.63 -25.06 28.19
CA PHE A 413 -25.67 -25.86 29.41
C PHE A 413 -24.47 -25.52 30.29
N GLU A 414 -24.71 -24.92 31.45
CA GLU A 414 -23.70 -24.51 32.42
C GLU A 414 -23.80 -25.34 33.69
N ALA A 415 -22.67 -25.86 34.16
CA ALA A 415 -22.60 -26.71 35.35
C ALA A 415 -22.71 -25.90 36.66
N LEU A 416 -22.30 -24.64 36.65
CA LEU A 416 -22.38 -23.73 37.79
C LEU A 416 -23.77 -23.06 37.87
N GLY A 417 -24.13 -22.59 39.07
CA GLY A 417 -25.33 -21.75 39.29
C GLY A 417 -25.21 -20.32 38.76
N VAL A 418 -24.12 -19.99 38.07
CA VAL A 418 -23.85 -18.69 37.45
C VAL A 418 -23.11 -18.87 36.13
N ALA A 419 -23.35 -17.98 35.17
CA ALA A 419 -22.66 -18.00 33.88
C ALA A 419 -21.37 -17.18 33.86
N GLY A 420 -20.52 -17.44 32.86
CA GLY A 420 -19.27 -16.74 32.63
C GLY A 420 -18.01 -17.60 32.77
N GLY A 421 -18.15 -18.86 33.21
CA GLY A 421 -17.06 -19.81 33.39
C GLY A 421 -15.89 -19.20 34.18
N MET A 422 -14.65 -19.34 33.68
CA MET A 422 -13.45 -18.79 34.33
C MET A 422 -13.40 -17.26 34.42
N MET A 423 -14.15 -16.51 33.62
CA MET A 423 -14.25 -15.05 33.81
C MET A 423 -14.99 -14.70 35.10
N ARG A 424 -15.96 -15.54 35.51
CA ARG A 424 -16.72 -15.41 36.76
C ARG A 424 -16.02 -16.11 37.92
N ALA A 425 -15.56 -17.33 37.70
CA ALA A 425 -15.00 -18.19 38.75
C ALA A 425 -13.51 -17.94 39.03
N GLY A 426 -12.74 -17.41 38.08
CA GLY A 426 -11.28 -17.34 38.17
C GLY A 426 -10.68 -15.93 38.17
N ILE A 427 -11.38 -14.91 37.68
CA ILE A 427 -10.88 -13.53 37.67
C ILE A 427 -11.45 -12.79 38.88
N PRO A 428 -10.63 -12.19 39.75
CA PRO A 428 -11.12 -11.47 40.92
C PRO A 428 -11.98 -10.23 40.57
N ASP A 429 -12.95 -9.94 41.43
CA ASP A 429 -13.92 -8.83 41.26
C ASP A 429 -13.26 -7.45 41.14
N TYR A 430 -12.11 -7.23 41.79
CA TYR A 430 -11.36 -5.97 41.71
C TYR A 430 -10.75 -5.71 40.32
N ARG A 431 -10.71 -6.73 39.44
CA ARG A 431 -10.28 -6.62 38.03
C ARG A 431 -11.47 -6.70 37.09
N LEU A 432 -12.39 -7.64 37.33
CA LEU A 432 -13.59 -7.83 36.54
C LEU A 432 -14.82 -7.86 37.44
N PRO A 433 -15.47 -6.70 37.66
CA PRO A 433 -16.66 -6.65 38.49
C PRO A 433 -17.79 -7.52 37.91
N PRO A 434 -18.51 -8.28 38.75
CA PRO A 434 -19.53 -9.20 38.27
C PRO A 434 -20.61 -8.57 37.39
N ALA A 435 -21.06 -7.38 37.78
CA ALA A 435 -22.09 -6.62 37.08
C ALA A 435 -21.69 -6.25 35.64
N ILE A 436 -20.40 -6.10 35.33
CA ILE A 436 -19.94 -5.81 33.96
C ILE A 436 -20.18 -7.03 33.07
N LEU A 437 -19.74 -8.20 33.53
CA LEU A 437 -19.93 -9.46 32.80
C LEU A 437 -21.43 -9.81 32.67
N ASP A 438 -22.23 -9.57 33.71
CA ASP A 438 -23.66 -9.87 33.68
C ASP A 438 -24.41 -9.06 32.62
N ARG A 439 -24.03 -7.79 32.40
CA ARG A 439 -24.61 -6.95 31.33
C ARG A 439 -24.35 -7.53 29.95
N GLU A 440 -23.13 -8.03 29.71
CA GLU A 440 -22.75 -8.63 28.43
C GLU A 440 -23.42 -9.99 28.21
N ILE A 441 -23.53 -10.82 29.26
CA ILE A 441 -24.27 -12.09 29.22
C ILE A 441 -25.76 -11.83 28.95
N LYS A 442 -26.36 -10.84 29.63
CA LYS A 442 -27.76 -10.45 29.41
C LYS A 442 -27.99 -10.00 27.97
N TYR A 443 -27.04 -9.30 27.36
CA TYR A 443 -27.11 -8.95 25.94
C TYR A 443 -27.12 -10.18 25.02
N ILE A 444 -26.32 -11.21 25.32
CA ILE A 444 -26.36 -12.50 24.61
C ILE A 444 -27.73 -13.19 24.81
N GLN A 445 -28.28 -13.19 26.03
CA GLN A 445 -29.61 -13.76 26.30
C GLN A 445 -30.72 -13.02 25.54
N ARG A 446 -30.64 -11.69 25.43
CA ARG A 446 -31.58 -10.88 24.63
C ARG A 446 -31.59 -11.26 23.14
N MET A 447 -30.53 -11.91 22.64
CA MET A 447 -30.49 -12.51 21.29
C MET A 447 -31.26 -13.83 21.18
N GLY A 448 -31.90 -14.31 22.26
CA GLY A 448 -32.67 -15.56 22.27
C GLY A 448 -31.83 -16.80 22.56
N VAL A 449 -30.67 -16.66 23.19
CA VAL A 449 -29.89 -17.79 23.71
C VAL A 449 -30.54 -18.30 25.00
N ASP A 450 -30.90 -19.58 25.04
CA ASP A 450 -31.42 -20.27 26.22
C ASP A 450 -30.25 -20.70 27.12
N LEU A 451 -30.07 -20.04 28.27
CA LEU A 451 -28.97 -20.31 29.20
C LEU A 451 -29.49 -21.10 30.41
N ARG A 452 -29.05 -22.36 30.52
CA ARG A 452 -29.45 -23.29 31.59
C ARG A 452 -28.31 -23.47 32.58
N LEU A 453 -28.48 -22.86 33.75
CA LEU A 453 -27.56 -22.97 34.89
C LEU A 453 -27.83 -24.27 35.67
N ASP A 454 -26.90 -24.66 36.55
CA ASP A 454 -26.98 -25.87 37.38
C ASP A 454 -27.32 -27.15 36.56
N THR A 455 -26.88 -27.18 35.30
CA THR A 455 -27.16 -28.27 34.35
C THR A 455 -25.85 -28.88 33.84
N PRO A 456 -25.12 -29.64 34.67
CA PRO A 456 -23.88 -30.28 34.26
C PRO A 456 -24.13 -31.37 33.22
N VAL A 457 -23.35 -31.36 32.14
CA VAL A 457 -23.36 -32.40 31.10
C VAL A 457 -22.36 -33.51 31.50
N GLY A 458 -22.77 -34.78 31.39
CA GLY A 458 -21.91 -35.97 31.55
C GLY A 458 -22.45 -37.08 32.45
N LYS A 459 -23.14 -36.76 33.56
CA LYS A 459 -23.66 -37.79 34.48
C LYS A 459 -25.08 -38.23 34.13
N ASP A 460 -26.04 -37.33 34.31
CA ASP A 460 -27.48 -37.60 34.12
C ASP A 460 -28.00 -37.10 32.74
N ASN A 461 -27.14 -36.42 31.98
CA ASN A 461 -27.40 -35.90 30.63
C ASN A 461 -26.07 -35.80 29.88
N THR A 462 -25.76 -36.76 29.03
CA THR A 462 -24.47 -36.89 28.32
C THR A 462 -24.42 -36.02 27.05
N VAL A 463 -23.26 -35.91 26.41
CA VAL A 463 -23.16 -35.23 25.09
C VAL A 463 -24.01 -35.96 24.04
N ASP A 464 -24.10 -37.29 24.12
CA ASP A 464 -24.90 -38.13 23.23
C ASP A 464 -26.40 -37.88 23.43
N ASP A 465 -26.82 -37.68 24.68
CA ASP A 465 -28.21 -37.33 25.01
C ASP A 465 -28.61 -35.97 24.42
N LEU A 466 -27.68 -35.01 24.27
CA LEU A 466 -27.98 -33.75 23.59
C LEU A 466 -28.31 -33.97 22.10
N PHE A 467 -27.62 -34.88 21.42
CA PHE A 467 -27.98 -35.27 20.06
C PHE A 467 -29.32 -36.00 20.03
N ALA A 468 -29.60 -36.88 21.00
CA ALA A 468 -30.89 -37.58 21.12
C ALA A 468 -32.05 -36.60 21.42
N GLN A 469 -31.77 -35.50 22.12
CA GLN A 469 -32.67 -34.36 22.33
C GLN A 469 -32.83 -33.51 21.06
N GLY A 470 -32.26 -33.91 19.93
CA GLY A 470 -32.42 -33.31 18.60
C GLY A 470 -31.57 -32.08 18.35
N HIS A 471 -30.48 -31.86 19.11
CA HIS A 471 -29.46 -30.89 18.73
C HIS A 471 -28.65 -31.42 17.54
N ARG A 472 -28.62 -30.69 16.43
CA ARG A 472 -27.92 -31.11 15.20
C ARG A 472 -26.41 -30.94 15.29
N ALA A 473 -25.94 -30.03 16.13
CA ALA A 473 -24.53 -29.81 16.41
C ALA A 473 -24.32 -29.42 17.87
N VAL A 474 -23.19 -29.85 18.44
CA VAL A 474 -22.80 -29.59 19.83
C VAL A 474 -21.40 -28.98 19.88
N PHE A 475 -21.24 -27.87 20.62
CA PHE A 475 -19.94 -27.27 20.89
C PHE A 475 -19.54 -27.43 22.35
N VAL A 476 -18.39 -28.05 22.59
CA VAL A 476 -17.86 -28.28 23.93
C VAL A 476 -16.81 -27.22 24.28
N ALA A 477 -17.10 -26.44 25.31
CA ALA A 477 -16.27 -25.37 25.84
C ALA A 477 -16.19 -25.42 27.38
N ALA A 478 -16.01 -26.63 27.94
CA ALA A 478 -16.02 -26.90 29.38
C ALA A 478 -14.85 -26.28 30.18
N GLY A 479 -13.86 -25.66 29.51
CA GLY A 479 -12.71 -25.01 30.14
C GLY A 479 -11.78 -25.96 30.91
N THR A 480 -10.84 -25.40 31.66
CA THR A 480 -9.89 -26.14 32.52
C THR A 480 -10.08 -25.79 33.99
N HIS A 481 -11.23 -26.16 34.57
CA HIS A 481 -11.55 -25.78 35.96
C HIS A 481 -10.78 -26.57 37.04
N GLY A 482 -9.96 -27.56 36.67
CA GLY A 482 -9.17 -28.34 37.62
C GLY A 482 -7.79 -27.75 37.87
N ASP A 483 -7.18 -28.10 39.01
CA ASP A 483 -5.84 -27.65 39.38
C ASP A 483 -4.76 -28.71 39.06
N ALA A 484 -3.55 -28.26 38.71
CA ALA A 484 -2.37 -29.11 38.64
C ALA A 484 -1.79 -29.38 40.04
N LYS A 485 -1.34 -30.61 40.27
CA LYS A 485 -0.64 -31.01 41.50
C LYS A 485 0.88 -30.80 41.39
N LEU A 486 1.50 -30.36 42.48
CA LEU A 486 2.96 -30.18 42.66
C LEU A 486 3.70 -31.52 42.65
N GLY A 487 3.10 -32.58 43.21
CA GLY A 487 3.74 -33.89 43.34
C GLY A 487 4.85 -33.92 44.38
N VAL A 488 4.80 -33.05 45.40
CA VAL A 488 5.77 -33.00 46.50
C VAL A 488 5.17 -33.57 47.79
N LYS A 489 6.04 -34.04 48.70
CA LYS A 489 5.60 -34.54 50.01
C LYS A 489 4.93 -33.40 50.80
N GLY A 490 3.81 -33.72 51.45
CA GLY A 490 3.02 -32.76 52.25
C GLY A 490 1.98 -31.94 51.48
N GLU A 491 1.80 -32.18 50.17
CA GLU A 491 0.84 -31.43 49.34
C GLU A 491 -0.63 -31.59 49.77
N ASP A 492 -1.03 -32.73 50.34
CA ASP A 492 -2.39 -32.97 50.81
C ASP A 492 -2.60 -32.54 52.29
N ALA A 493 -1.68 -31.76 52.88
CA ALA A 493 -1.77 -31.31 54.27
C ALA A 493 -2.87 -30.25 54.49
N GLN A 494 -3.40 -30.19 55.71
CA GLN A 494 -4.35 -29.15 56.10
C GLN A 494 -3.65 -27.78 56.08
N GLY A 495 -4.25 -26.83 55.36
CA GLY A 495 -3.66 -25.51 55.08
C GLY A 495 -3.03 -25.39 53.68
N VAL A 496 -2.96 -26.47 52.90
CA VAL A 496 -2.65 -26.41 51.47
C VAL A 496 -3.96 -26.34 50.67
N MET A 497 -4.05 -25.42 49.72
CA MET A 497 -5.23 -25.29 48.85
C MET A 497 -4.79 -24.97 47.42
N ALA A 498 -5.54 -25.51 46.47
CA ALA A 498 -5.29 -25.24 45.06
C ALA A 498 -5.80 -23.86 44.65
N GLY A 499 -5.08 -23.18 43.76
CA GLY A 499 -5.27 -21.77 43.44
C GLY A 499 -6.58 -21.48 42.72
N VAL A 500 -6.97 -22.30 41.74
CA VAL A 500 -8.26 -22.15 41.04
C VAL A 500 -9.41 -22.43 42.00
N ALA A 501 -9.31 -23.50 42.81
CA ALA A 501 -10.29 -23.78 43.84
C ALA A 501 -10.45 -22.63 44.85
N PHE A 502 -9.34 -21.99 45.24
CA PHE A 502 -9.35 -20.82 46.12
C PHE A 502 -10.07 -19.62 45.50
N LEU A 503 -9.71 -19.24 44.27
CA LEU A 503 -10.35 -18.12 43.57
C LEU A 503 -11.83 -18.39 43.32
N LYS A 504 -12.18 -19.62 42.89
CA LYS A 504 -13.57 -20.04 42.68
C LYS A 504 -14.38 -19.94 43.95
N ARG A 505 -13.81 -20.38 45.08
CA ARG A 505 -14.47 -20.27 46.38
C ARG A 505 -14.68 -18.82 46.79
N GLN A 506 -13.68 -17.96 46.60
CA GLN A 506 -13.81 -16.54 46.93
C GLN A 506 -14.84 -15.83 46.04
N ASN A 507 -14.79 -16.04 44.73
CA ASN A 507 -15.65 -15.34 43.77
C ASN A 507 -17.11 -15.82 43.81
N LEU A 508 -17.36 -17.10 44.09
CA LEU A 508 -18.72 -17.65 44.05
C LEU A 508 -19.38 -17.71 45.43
N ALA A 509 -18.62 -18.03 46.48
CA ALA A 509 -19.16 -18.26 47.82
C ALA A 509 -18.70 -17.21 48.85
N CYS A 510 -17.70 -16.38 48.52
CA CYS A 510 -17.12 -15.36 49.40
C CYS A 510 -16.72 -15.89 50.80
N ASP A 511 -16.37 -17.17 50.90
CA ASP A 511 -16.07 -17.85 52.16
C ASP A 511 -14.66 -18.46 52.20
N ALA A 512 -13.79 -18.06 51.27
CA ALA A 512 -12.41 -18.49 51.26
C ALA A 512 -11.68 -17.97 52.51
N LYS A 513 -10.82 -18.81 53.10
CA LYS A 513 -10.07 -18.48 54.32
C LYS A 513 -8.59 -18.78 54.12
N VAL A 514 -7.76 -17.89 54.63
CA VAL A 514 -6.31 -18.02 54.70
C VAL A 514 -5.86 -17.65 56.12
N GLY A 515 -4.71 -18.15 56.54
CA GLY A 515 -4.08 -17.71 57.78
C GLY A 515 -3.36 -16.37 57.62
N LYS A 516 -2.49 -16.04 58.57
CA LYS A 516 -1.81 -14.73 58.62
C LYS A 516 -0.60 -14.67 57.69
N ASP A 517 0.07 -15.80 57.46
CA ASP A 517 1.29 -15.88 56.67
C ASP A 517 1.16 -16.91 55.54
N VAL A 518 1.01 -16.41 54.32
CA VAL A 518 0.62 -17.17 53.14
C VAL A 518 1.78 -17.30 52.17
N VAL A 519 2.04 -18.52 51.72
CA VAL A 519 2.95 -18.80 50.59
C VAL A 519 2.13 -19.18 49.36
N VAL A 520 2.35 -18.48 48.24
CA VAL A 520 1.76 -18.81 46.93
C VAL A 520 2.84 -19.43 46.05
N ILE A 521 2.56 -20.54 45.39
CA ILE A 521 3.51 -21.23 44.50
C ILE A 521 2.99 -21.14 43.06
N GLY A 522 3.73 -20.43 42.19
CA GLY A 522 3.41 -20.25 40.78
C GLY A 522 3.82 -18.87 40.24
N GLY A 523 4.19 -18.80 38.96
CA GLY A 523 4.65 -17.55 38.30
C GLY A 523 3.64 -16.91 37.33
N GLY A 524 2.50 -17.56 37.07
CA GLY A 524 1.51 -17.12 36.08
C GLY A 524 0.48 -16.11 36.60
N ALA A 525 -0.39 -15.63 35.71
CA ALA A 525 -1.43 -14.63 36.04
C ALA A 525 -2.33 -15.07 37.22
N VAL A 526 -2.72 -16.35 37.24
CA VAL A 526 -3.52 -16.92 38.35
C VAL A 526 -2.79 -16.81 39.68
N ALA A 527 -1.47 -17.02 39.73
CA ALA A 527 -0.72 -16.93 40.98
C ALA A 527 -0.69 -15.50 41.53
N ILE A 528 -0.59 -14.50 40.65
CA ILE A 528 -0.70 -13.09 41.04
C ILE A 528 -2.09 -12.78 41.60
N ASP A 529 -3.15 -13.22 40.92
CA ASP A 529 -4.52 -13.04 41.39
C ASP A 529 -4.73 -13.73 42.76
N VAL A 530 -4.27 -14.97 42.92
CA VAL A 530 -4.31 -15.71 44.19
C VAL A 530 -3.61 -14.92 45.32
N ALA A 531 -2.41 -14.40 45.07
CA ALA A 531 -1.66 -13.65 46.08
C ALA A 531 -2.36 -12.33 46.48
N ARG A 532 -2.88 -11.60 45.50
CA ARG A 532 -3.59 -10.33 45.69
C ARG A 532 -4.96 -10.52 46.37
N VAL A 533 -5.65 -11.62 46.09
CA VAL A 533 -6.88 -12.02 46.79
C VAL A 533 -6.56 -12.42 48.24
N ALA A 534 -5.54 -13.25 48.47
CA ALA A 534 -5.13 -13.65 49.83
C ALA A 534 -4.82 -12.43 50.71
N ARG A 535 -4.16 -11.41 50.16
CA ARG A 535 -3.89 -10.13 50.84
C ARG A 535 -5.18 -9.41 51.25
N ARG A 536 -6.18 -9.33 50.38
CA ARG A 536 -7.46 -8.63 50.61
C ARG A 536 -8.36 -9.31 51.64
N ILE A 537 -8.30 -10.64 51.73
CA ILE A 537 -9.13 -11.39 52.69
C ILE A 537 -8.49 -11.55 54.08
N GLY A 538 -7.36 -10.88 54.33
CA GLY A 538 -6.80 -10.71 55.68
C GLY A 538 -5.40 -11.30 55.93
N ALA A 539 -4.69 -11.79 54.91
CA ALA A 539 -3.31 -12.23 55.09
C ALA A 539 -2.39 -11.05 55.43
N GLN A 540 -1.64 -11.16 56.53
CA GLN A 540 -0.72 -10.10 56.99
C GLN A 540 0.59 -10.10 56.20
N ARG A 541 1.03 -11.28 55.77
CA ARG A 541 2.20 -11.47 54.92
C ARG A 541 1.87 -12.44 53.80
N VAL A 542 2.21 -12.08 52.56
CA VAL A 542 2.01 -12.92 51.38
C VAL A 542 3.33 -12.97 50.61
N ARG A 543 3.83 -14.19 50.38
CA ARG A 543 5.06 -14.45 49.61
C ARG A 543 4.75 -15.38 48.45
N LEU A 544 5.01 -14.93 47.24
CA LEU A 544 4.86 -15.72 46.02
C LEU A 544 6.21 -16.25 45.58
N TYR A 545 6.32 -17.55 45.35
CA TYR A 545 7.52 -18.21 44.84
C TYR A 545 7.27 -18.85 43.49
N CYS A 546 8.19 -18.66 42.55
CA CYS A 546 8.09 -19.20 41.20
C CYS A 546 9.44 -19.70 40.65
N LEU A 547 9.37 -20.59 39.66
CA LEU A 547 10.55 -21.22 39.06
C LEU A 547 11.32 -20.24 38.17
N GLU A 548 10.60 -19.29 37.59
CA GLU A 548 11.06 -18.35 36.59
C GLU A 548 11.87 -17.21 37.21
N ALA A 549 12.88 -16.75 36.47
CA ALA A 549 13.51 -15.46 36.75
C ALA A 549 12.48 -14.32 36.61
N ARG A 550 12.81 -13.14 37.15
CA ARG A 550 11.86 -12.01 37.23
C ARG A 550 11.30 -11.59 35.87
N ASP A 551 12.15 -11.58 34.86
CA ASP A 551 11.86 -11.22 33.47
C ASP A 551 11.25 -12.38 32.65
N GLU A 552 11.31 -13.60 33.18
CA GLU A 552 10.74 -14.82 32.58
C GLU A 552 9.36 -15.19 33.14
N MET A 553 8.86 -14.45 34.15
CA MET A 553 7.55 -14.73 34.76
C MET A 553 6.43 -14.72 33.69
N PRO A 554 5.57 -15.76 33.64
CA PRO A 554 4.44 -15.78 32.70
C PRO A 554 3.34 -14.75 32.99
N ALA A 555 3.32 -14.16 34.20
CA ALA A 555 2.38 -13.10 34.56
C ALA A 555 2.70 -11.76 33.86
N TRP A 556 1.64 -10.99 33.57
CA TRP A 556 1.74 -9.66 32.95
C TRP A 556 2.47 -8.67 33.86
N LYS A 557 3.43 -7.92 33.29
CA LYS A 557 4.33 -7.04 34.05
C LYS A 557 3.58 -6.06 34.95
N GLU A 558 2.49 -5.50 34.44
CA GLU A 558 1.60 -4.57 35.14
C GLU A 558 0.98 -5.20 36.39
N GLU A 559 0.52 -6.45 36.28
CA GLU A 559 -0.05 -7.20 37.40
C GLU A 559 1.02 -7.56 38.43
N VAL A 560 2.24 -7.87 37.98
CA VAL A 560 3.36 -8.13 38.90
C VAL A 560 3.79 -6.86 39.63
N HIS A 561 3.77 -5.70 38.97
CA HIS A 561 4.01 -4.41 39.62
C HIS A 561 2.90 -4.05 40.62
N ALA A 562 1.63 -4.29 40.28
CA ALA A 562 0.51 -4.09 41.18
C ALA A 562 0.62 -4.97 42.44
N ALA A 563 1.05 -6.23 42.30
CA ALA A 563 1.27 -7.12 43.43
C ALA A 563 2.37 -6.60 44.38
N LEU A 564 3.51 -6.16 43.83
CA LEU A 564 4.59 -5.57 44.64
C LEU A 564 4.13 -4.30 45.36
N ALA A 565 3.36 -3.46 44.68
CA ALA A 565 2.82 -2.22 45.26
C ALA A 565 1.84 -2.48 46.42
N GLU A 566 1.17 -3.63 46.44
CA GLU A 566 0.30 -4.09 47.53
C GLU A 566 1.06 -4.80 48.66
N GLY A 567 2.39 -4.85 48.59
CA GLY A 567 3.28 -5.42 49.61
C GLY A 567 3.44 -6.94 49.52
N ILE A 568 3.14 -7.55 48.36
CA ILE A 568 3.39 -8.98 48.13
C ILE A 568 4.86 -9.17 47.80
N GLU A 569 5.54 -10.03 48.55
CA GLU A 569 6.94 -10.40 48.32
C GLU A 569 7.01 -11.46 47.20
N ILE A 570 7.94 -11.33 46.26
CA ILE A 570 8.09 -12.28 45.13
C ILE A 570 9.50 -12.89 45.14
N GLY A 571 9.58 -14.19 45.39
CA GLY A 571 10.79 -15.00 45.34
C GLY A 571 10.94 -15.73 43.99
N ASN A 572 11.73 -15.15 43.09
CA ASN A 572 12.04 -15.73 41.78
C ASN A 572 13.11 -16.83 41.84
N SER A 573 13.07 -17.76 40.89
CA SER A 573 14.03 -18.87 40.72
C SER A 573 14.07 -19.86 41.89
N TRP A 574 12.90 -20.22 42.43
CA TRP A 574 12.72 -21.18 43.51
C TRP A 574 11.64 -22.20 43.18
N GLY A 575 11.95 -23.50 43.34
CA GLY A 575 10.98 -24.58 43.22
C GLY A 575 10.72 -25.28 44.55
N PRO A 576 9.51 -25.76 44.82
CA PRO A 576 9.20 -26.46 46.06
C PRO A 576 9.89 -27.83 46.10
N ALA A 577 10.53 -28.14 47.24
CA ALA A 577 11.10 -29.45 47.53
C ALA A 577 10.16 -30.29 48.41
N GLU A 578 9.62 -29.70 49.49
CA GLU A 578 8.69 -30.36 50.41
C GLU A 578 7.79 -29.33 51.12
N ILE A 579 6.53 -29.68 51.38
CA ILE A 579 5.64 -28.91 52.26
C ILE A 579 5.76 -29.49 53.67
N LEU A 580 6.15 -28.63 54.62
CA LEU A 580 6.47 -29.01 55.99
C LEU A 580 5.19 -28.98 56.84
N ALA A 581 4.64 -30.14 57.11
CA ALA A 581 3.38 -30.29 57.86
C ALA A 581 3.47 -31.32 59.00
N PRO A 582 4.22 -31.02 60.09
CA PRO A 582 4.24 -31.90 61.26
C PRO A 582 2.82 -31.96 61.86
N HIS A 583 2.32 -33.18 62.11
CA HIS A 583 0.95 -33.46 62.53
C HIS A 583 -0.15 -33.13 61.49
N GLY A 584 0.21 -33.04 60.20
CA GLY A 584 -0.76 -32.88 59.11
C GLY A 584 -1.24 -31.45 58.85
N GLN A 585 -0.73 -30.46 59.60
CA GLN A 585 -1.01 -29.03 59.42
C GLN A 585 0.24 -28.31 58.89
N VAL A 586 0.07 -27.47 57.87
CA VAL A 586 1.15 -26.66 57.27
C VAL A 586 1.84 -25.78 58.33
N GLN A 587 3.18 -25.79 58.34
CA GLN A 587 4.04 -24.88 59.09
C GLN A 587 5.12 -24.19 58.22
N GLY A 588 5.25 -24.58 56.95
CA GLY A 588 6.20 -23.98 56.02
C GLY A 588 6.38 -24.77 54.73
N VAL A 589 7.22 -24.24 53.85
CA VAL A 589 7.66 -24.86 52.60
C VAL A 589 9.18 -24.83 52.54
N GLU A 590 9.79 -25.94 52.18
CA GLU A 590 11.20 -25.99 51.77
C GLU A 590 11.30 -25.80 50.26
N PHE A 591 12.08 -24.81 49.84
CA PHE A 591 12.39 -24.52 48.45
C PHE A 591 13.82 -24.93 48.10
N LYS A 592 14.04 -25.21 46.82
CA LYS A 592 15.34 -25.46 46.20
C LYS A 592 15.55 -24.51 45.04
N ARG A 593 16.80 -24.09 44.81
CA ARG A 593 17.12 -23.11 43.78
C ARG A 593 16.85 -23.68 42.39
N CYS A 594 15.98 -23.03 41.62
CA CYS A 594 15.79 -23.32 40.20
C CYS A 594 16.89 -22.61 39.40
N THR A 595 17.68 -23.36 38.65
CA THR A 595 18.76 -22.81 37.81
C THR A 595 18.31 -22.58 36.38
N ARG A 596 17.27 -23.27 35.93
CA ARG A 596 16.71 -23.17 34.58
C ARG A 596 15.31 -23.76 34.53
N VAL A 597 14.37 -23.12 33.84
CA VAL A 597 12.97 -23.62 33.71
C VAL A 597 12.74 -24.46 32.46
N PHE A 598 13.34 -24.06 31.33
CA PHE A 598 13.14 -24.70 30.03
C PHE A 598 14.43 -25.37 29.52
N ASP A 599 14.29 -26.47 28.78
CA ASP A 599 15.42 -27.08 28.07
C ASP A 599 15.83 -26.26 26.83
N GLU A 600 16.88 -26.69 26.12
CA GLU A 600 17.38 -26.03 24.90
C GLU A 600 16.34 -25.97 23.77
N LYS A 601 15.31 -26.84 23.83
CA LYS A 601 14.20 -26.89 22.87
C LYS A 601 12.99 -26.09 23.37
N LYS A 602 13.15 -25.25 24.40
CA LYS A 602 12.09 -24.47 25.06
C LYS A 602 10.97 -25.32 25.66
N ARG A 603 11.21 -26.60 25.94
CA ARG A 603 10.24 -27.47 26.61
C ARG A 603 10.38 -27.28 28.12
N PHE A 604 9.25 -27.25 28.82
CA PHE A 604 9.23 -27.15 30.27
C PHE A 604 9.95 -28.35 30.90
N SER A 605 11.10 -28.11 31.54
CA SER A 605 11.98 -29.13 32.11
C SER A 605 12.88 -28.48 33.16
N PRO A 606 12.34 -28.10 34.32
CA PRO A 606 13.08 -27.33 35.31
C PRO A 606 14.26 -28.11 35.87
N ALA A 607 15.41 -27.45 36.00
CA ALA A 607 16.62 -27.95 36.62
C ALA A 607 16.89 -27.20 37.92
N TYR A 608 17.40 -27.93 38.92
CA TYR A 608 17.58 -27.42 40.28
C TYR A 608 19.02 -27.60 40.75
N ASP A 609 19.48 -26.66 41.56
CA ASP A 609 20.63 -26.86 42.43
C ASP A 609 20.14 -27.35 43.79
N GLU A 610 20.26 -28.66 44.01
CA GLU A 610 19.80 -29.32 45.24
C GLU A 610 20.62 -28.94 46.48
N SER A 611 21.80 -28.31 46.30
CA SER A 611 22.66 -27.86 47.41
C SER A 611 22.19 -26.54 48.03
N VAL A 612 21.39 -25.76 47.30
CA VAL A 612 20.86 -24.46 47.74
C VAL A 612 19.39 -24.62 48.09
N ARG A 613 19.10 -24.68 49.40
CA ARG A 613 17.75 -24.83 49.96
C ARG A 613 17.41 -23.69 50.90
N GLU A 614 16.14 -23.32 50.92
CA GLU A 614 15.61 -22.27 51.80
C GLU A 614 14.30 -22.75 52.43
N ARG A 615 14.18 -22.58 53.75
CA ARG A 615 12.97 -22.94 54.49
C ARG A 615 12.18 -21.69 54.84
N ILE A 616 10.93 -21.65 54.36
CA ILE A 616 10.02 -20.53 54.55
C ILE A 616 8.88 -20.98 55.46
N THR A 617 8.72 -20.33 56.61
CA THR A 617 7.61 -20.60 57.54
C THR A 617 6.32 -19.98 57.04
N CYS A 618 5.20 -20.70 57.08
CA CYS A 618 3.88 -20.19 56.73
C CYS A 618 2.80 -21.04 57.39
N ASP A 619 1.58 -20.51 57.47
CA ASP A 619 0.41 -21.25 57.98
C ASP A 619 -0.54 -21.72 56.85
N THR A 620 -0.36 -21.18 55.65
CA THR A 620 -1.17 -21.47 54.46
C THR A 620 -0.29 -21.57 53.21
N VAL A 621 -0.54 -22.55 52.35
CA VAL A 621 0.11 -22.70 51.04
C VAL A 621 -0.96 -22.72 49.94
N LEU A 622 -0.85 -21.82 48.96
CA LEU A 622 -1.73 -21.76 47.80
C LEU A 622 -0.98 -22.16 46.53
N VAL A 623 -1.49 -23.16 45.82
CA VAL A 623 -0.79 -23.79 44.68
C VAL A 623 -1.41 -23.35 43.36
N ALA A 624 -0.71 -22.53 42.58
CA ALA A 624 -1.18 -21.95 41.32
C ALA A 624 -0.20 -22.23 40.15
N ILE A 625 0.11 -23.52 39.94
CA ILE A 625 1.12 -23.99 38.96
C ILE A 625 0.55 -24.48 37.63
N GLY A 626 -0.74 -24.28 37.39
CA GLY A 626 -1.39 -24.62 36.12
C GLY A 626 -2.77 -25.23 36.31
N GLN A 627 -3.55 -25.21 35.24
CA GLN A 627 -4.90 -25.71 35.20
C GLN A 627 -4.98 -27.01 34.38
N ARG A 628 -5.97 -27.85 34.66
CA ARG A 628 -6.24 -29.10 33.94
C ARG A 628 -7.72 -29.22 33.59
N PRO A 629 -8.05 -29.86 32.46
CA PRO A 629 -9.43 -30.19 32.15
C PRO A 629 -9.95 -31.23 33.14
N ASP A 630 -11.14 -31.00 33.68
CA ASP A 630 -11.94 -32.10 34.23
C ASP A 630 -12.49 -32.89 33.05
N THR A 631 -12.43 -34.22 33.10
CA THR A 631 -12.91 -35.11 32.01
C THR A 631 -14.16 -35.89 32.42
N SER A 632 -14.69 -35.65 33.63
CA SER A 632 -15.91 -36.29 34.13
C SER A 632 -17.11 -36.09 33.19
N TRP A 633 -17.21 -34.92 32.56
CA TRP A 633 -18.29 -34.57 31.63
C TRP A 633 -18.27 -35.36 30.31
N ALA A 634 -17.12 -35.95 29.95
CA ALA A 634 -16.95 -36.73 28.72
C ALA A 634 -17.23 -38.24 28.94
N GLN A 635 -17.39 -38.68 30.19
CA GLN A 635 -17.68 -40.08 30.50
C GLN A 635 -19.04 -40.49 29.94
N GLY A 636 -19.10 -41.64 29.26
CA GLY A 636 -20.34 -42.14 28.66
C GLY A 636 -20.74 -41.45 27.35
N SER A 637 -19.85 -40.66 26.73
CA SER A 637 -20.05 -40.08 25.40
C SER A 637 -18.86 -40.37 24.49
N ASP A 638 -19.12 -40.47 23.18
CA ASP A 638 -18.07 -40.58 22.17
C ASP A 638 -17.39 -39.22 21.94
N VAL A 639 -16.47 -38.84 22.83
CA VAL A 639 -15.68 -37.60 22.76
C VAL A 639 -14.20 -37.95 22.70
N PRO A 640 -13.47 -37.56 21.63
CA PRO A 640 -12.06 -37.92 21.51
C PRO A 640 -11.20 -37.09 22.47
N LEU A 641 -10.43 -37.76 23.33
CA LEU A 641 -9.57 -37.13 24.33
C LEU A 641 -8.10 -37.49 24.12
N HIS A 642 -7.23 -36.48 24.24
CA HIS A 642 -5.80 -36.67 24.39
C HIS A 642 -5.50 -37.32 25.76
N PRO A 643 -4.40 -38.10 25.93
CA PRO A 643 -3.98 -38.67 27.23
C PRO A 643 -3.81 -37.67 28.39
N ARG A 644 -3.80 -36.36 28.10
CA ARG A 644 -3.71 -35.28 29.09
C ARG A 644 -5.07 -34.67 29.46
N GLY A 645 -6.16 -35.23 28.94
CA GLY A 645 -7.54 -34.83 29.20
C GLY A 645 -8.11 -33.73 28.30
N TYR A 646 -7.35 -33.24 27.32
CA TYR A 646 -7.84 -32.23 26.35
C TYR A 646 -8.65 -32.90 25.24
N VAL A 647 -9.66 -32.22 24.70
CA VAL A 647 -10.45 -32.71 23.56
C VAL A 647 -9.63 -32.59 22.27
N LEU A 648 -9.67 -33.61 21.43
CA LEU A 648 -9.03 -33.59 20.12
C LEU A 648 -9.99 -32.99 19.08
N ALA A 649 -9.57 -31.89 18.47
CA ALA A 649 -10.29 -31.23 17.39
C ALA A 649 -9.31 -30.67 16.35
N ASN A 650 -9.79 -30.42 15.14
CA ASN A 650 -9.00 -29.79 14.09
C ASN A 650 -8.71 -28.32 14.44
N GLU A 651 -7.48 -27.88 14.21
CA GLU A 651 -7.02 -26.53 14.59
C GLU A 651 -7.68 -25.37 13.85
N ARG A 652 -8.22 -25.62 12.66
CA ARG A 652 -8.87 -24.61 11.83
C ARG A 652 -10.38 -24.69 11.92
N THR A 653 -10.93 -25.89 11.95
CA THR A 653 -12.39 -26.10 11.93
C THR A 653 -12.98 -26.35 13.31
N PHE A 654 -12.17 -26.65 14.33
CA PHE A 654 -12.65 -27.02 15.67
C PHE A 654 -13.58 -28.25 15.68
N ALA A 655 -13.69 -28.95 14.56
CA ALA A 655 -14.46 -30.19 14.45
C ALA A 655 -13.66 -31.33 15.07
N THR A 656 -14.35 -32.19 15.82
CA THR A 656 -13.80 -33.45 16.31
C THR A 656 -13.97 -34.54 15.24
N GLU A 657 -13.42 -35.74 15.49
CA GLU A 657 -13.66 -36.89 14.61
C GLU A 657 -15.13 -37.35 14.61
N ARG A 658 -15.89 -36.98 15.65
CA ARG A 658 -17.32 -37.25 15.72
C ARG A 658 -18.10 -36.18 14.92
N PRO A 659 -18.90 -36.58 13.91
CA PRO A 659 -19.70 -35.65 13.14
C PRO A 659 -20.66 -34.83 14.01
N GLY A 660 -20.71 -33.52 13.76
CA GLY A 660 -21.57 -32.59 14.50
C GLY A 660 -21.05 -32.19 15.88
N LEU A 661 -19.95 -32.78 16.37
CA LEU A 661 -19.30 -32.40 17.61
C LEU A 661 -18.07 -31.51 17.36
N PHE A 662 -18.06 -30.36 18.00
CA PHE A 662 -16.99 -29.36 17.93
C PHE A 662 -16.46 -29.07 19.33
N ALA A 663 -15.19 -28.68 19.45
CA ALA A 663 -14.59 -28.33 20.73
C ALA A 663 -13.63 -27.14 20.61
N GLY A 664 -13.63 -26.26 21.61
CA GLY A 664 -12.82 -25.04 21.58
C GLY A 664 -12.67 -24.38 22.95
N GLY A 665 -11.81 -23.36 23.02
CA GLY A 665 -11.37 -22.79 24.29
C GLY A 665 -10.40 -23.72 25.01
N GLU A 666 -10.24 -23.53 26.32
CA GLU A 666 -9.13 -24.14 27.08
C GLU A 666 -9.21 -25.67 27.19
N VAL A 667 -10.40 -26.25 27.06
CA VAL A 667 -10.58 -27.71 27.02
C VAL A 667 -9.95 -28.35 25.78
N TYR A 668 -9.72 -27.56 24.73
CA TYR A 668 -9.05 -27.95 23.50
C TYR A 668 -7.60 -27.43 23.45
N THR A 669 -7.39 -26.11 23.62
CA THR A 669 -6.07 -25.48 23.45
C THR A 669 -5.16 -25.60 24.67
N GLY A 670 -5.70 -25.95 25.83
CA GLY A 670 -5.09 -25.66 27.13
C GLY A 670 -5.30 -24.22 27.59
N PRO A 671 -4.87 -23.89 28.83
CA PRO A 671 -5.09 -22.58 29.43
C PRO A 671 -4.54 -21.44 28.57
N SER A 672 -5.35 -20.40 28.37
CA SER A 672 -5.01 -19.30 27.45
C SER A 672 -5.63 -17.98 27.89
N ILE A 673 -5.56 -16.96 27.04
CA ILE A 673 -6.12 -15.64 27.29
C ILE A 673 -7.58 -15.59 26.84
N VAL A 674 -8.41 -14.82 27.54
CA VAL A 674 -9.88 -14.76 27.28
C VAL A 674 -10.21 -14.44 25.83
N VAL A 675 -9.47 -13.52 25.19
CA VAL A 675 -9.69 -13.15 23.78
C VAL A 675 -9.39 -14.29 22.80
N GLN A 676 -8.51 -15.23 23.16
CA GLN A 676 -8.23 -16.44 22.37
C GLN A 676 -9.40 -17.42 22.46
N ALA A 677 -10.00 -17.59 23.65
CA ALA A 677 -11.20 -18.40 23.82
C ALA A 677 -12.39 -17.81 23.04
N VAL A 678 -12.57 -16.49 23.05
CA VAL A 678 -13.57 -15.79 22.22
C VAL A 678 -13.37 -16.11 20.74
N ALA A 679 -12.13 -16.04 20.25
CA ALA A 679 -11.79 -16.36 18.87
C ALA A 679 -12.12 -17.82 18.52
N ASN A 680 -11.82 -18.77 19.41
CA ASN A 680 -12.17 -20.18 19.19
C ASN A 680 -13.69 -20.38 19.09
N GLY A 681 -14.47 -19.75 19.98
CA GLY A 681 -15.93 -19.81 19.91
C GLY A 681 -16.49 -19.25 18.60
N HIS A 682 -15.91 -18.15 18.10
CA HIS A 682 -16.32 -17.57 16.82
C HIS A 682 -16.00 -18.49 15.63
N GLU A 683 -14.77 -19.02 15.55
CA GLU A 683 -14.38 -19.91 14.46
C GLU A 683 -15.15 -21.24 14.49
N ALA A 684 -15.45 -21.76 15.68
CA ALA A 684 -16.30 -22.93 15.86
C ALA A 684 -17.74 -22.66 15.38
N ALA A 685 -18.32 -21.50 15.69
CA ALA A 685 -19.64 -21.11 15.19
C ALA A 685 -19.69 -21.08 13.64
N ILE A 686 -18.64 -20.58 12.98
CA ILE A 686 -18.54 -20.61 11.50
C ILE A 686 -18.52 -22.06 11.00
N SER A 687 -17.78 -22.96 11.66
CA SER A 687 -17.77 -24.38 11.28
C SER A 687 -19.11 -25.06 11.48
N MET A 688 -19.77 -24.77 12.61
CA MET A 688 -21.09 -25.33 12.91
C MET A 688 -22.12 -24.87 11.89
N ASP A 689 -22.11 -23.59 11.49
CA ASP A 689 -22.99 -23.11 10.42
C ASP A 689 -22.75 -23.86 9.09
N ARG A 690 -21.48 -23.98 8.67
CA ARG A 690 -21.13 -24.73 7.45
C ARG A 690 -21.58 -26.18 7.52
N TYR A 691 -21.33 -26.85 8.65
CA TYR A 691 -21.78 -28.21 8.89
C TYR A 691 -23.30 -28.34 8.77
N LEU A 692 -24.06 -27.43 9.39
CA LEU A 692 -25.53 -27.45 9.37
C LEU A 692 -26.11 -27.18 7.97
N ARG A 693 -25.40 -26.39 7.15
CA ARG A 693 -25.71 -26.15 5.73
C ARG A 693 -25.23 -27.26 4.78
N GLY A 694 -24.48 -28.25 5.26
CA GLY A 694 -23.92 -29.32 4.45
C GLY A 694 -22.77 -28.87 3.54
N GLU A 695 -22.08 -27.79 3.90
CA GLU A 695 -20.94 -27.26 3.16
C GLU A 695 -19.62 -27.85 3.67
N ASP A 696 -18.59 -27.84 2.81
CA ASP A 696 -17.24 -28.19 3.22
C ASP A 696 -16.75 -27.24 4.32
N LEU A 697 -16.10 -27.83 5.34
CA LEU A 697 -15.65 -27.06 6.48
C LEU A 697 -14.46 -26.17 6.15
N LEU A 698 -13.64 -26.46 5.15
CA LEU A 698 -12.41 -25.73 4.82
C LEU A 698 -12.56 -24.83 3.58
N GLU A 699 -13.28 -25.29 2.55
CA GLU A 699 -13.38 -24.63 1.25
C GLU A 699 -14.07 -23.26 1.35
N GLY A 700 -13.48 -22.22 0.76
CA GLY A 700 -14.04 -20.86 0.78
C GLY A 700 -14.10 -20.21 2.18
N ARG A 701 -13.40 -20.74 3.19
CA ARG A 701 -13.27 -20.05 4.49
C ARG A 701 -12.44 -18.77 4.33
N PRO A 702 -12.87 -17.63 4.92
CA PRO A 702 -12.05 -16.42 4.95
C PRO A 702 -10.70 -16.70 5.60
N GLU A 703 -9.61 -16.30 4.94
CA GLU A 703 -8.30 -16.32 5.58
C GLU A 703 -8.20 -15.23 6.65
N ARG A 704 -7.35 -15.46 7.66
CA ARG A 704 -6.96 -14.38 8.57
C ARG A 704 -6.27 -13.29 7.73
N PRO A 705 -6.59 -12.00 7.94
CA PRO A 705 -5.92 -10.92 7.23
C PRO A 705 -4.41 -11.01 7.40
N LYS A 706 -3.70 -11.15 6.29
CA LYS A 706 -2.25 -10.94 6.21
C LYS A 706 -2.04 -9.48 5.81
N GLY A 707 -0.88 -8.93 6.13
CA GLY A 707 -0.57 -7.60 5.64
C GLY A 707 0.87 -7.21 5.88
N GLU A 708 1.44 -6.63 4.85
CA GLU A 708 2.83 -6.17 4.79
C GLU A 708 2.88 -4.75 4.17
N HIS A 709 1.80 -4.31 3.52
CA HIS A 709 1.67 -3.02 2.86
C HIS A 709 0.77 -2.07 3.66
N TRP A 710 1.37 -1.38 4.63
CA TRP A 710 0.70 -0.34 5.42
C TRP A 710 1.09 1.07 4.98
N ASN A 711 0.28 2.06 5.36
CA ASN A 711 0.60 3.46 5.14
C ASN A 711 1.95 3.82 5.82
N PRO A 712 2.87 4.52 5.13
CA PRO A 712 4.04 5.09 5.77
C PRO A 712 3.65 6.02 6.92
N LEU A 713 4.49 6.09 7.96
CA LEU A 713 4.29 7.06 9.03
C LEU A 713 4.51 8.47 8.46
N PRO A 714 3.56 9.40 8.65
CA PRO A 714 3.77 10.78 8.25
C PRO A 714 4.92 11.43 9.03
N ASN A 715 5.68 12.32 8.39
CA ASN A 715 6.82 13.01 9.02
C ASN A 715 6.38 14.06 10.08
N ASP A 716 5.10 14.45 10.08
CA ASP A 716 4.50 15.42 11.00
C ASP A 716 3.90 14.77 12.26
N VAL A 717 4.11 13.46 12.49
CA VAL A 717 3.68 12.81 13.73
C VAL A 717 4.71 13.06 14.83
N HIS A 718 4.34 13.88 15.81
CA HIS A 718 5.20 14.20 16.95
C HIS A 718 5.01 13.23 18.14
N PRO A 719 6.06 12.98 18.94
CA PRO A 719 5.95 12.22 20.18
C PRO A 719 4.98 12.87 21.18
N GLU A 720 4.08 12.06 21.75
CA GLU A 720 3.10 12.45 22.76
C GLU A 720 3.01 11.37 23.86
N PRO A 721 2.89 11.77 25.14
CA PRO A 721 2.82 10.81 26.25
C PRO A 721 1.55 9.98 26.19
N ARG A 722 1.67 8.68 26.48
CA ARG A 722 0.52 7.78 26.58
C ARG A 722 -0.37 8.11 27.77
N ALA A 723 -1.69 8.07 27.58
CA ALA A 723 -2.64 8.20 28.68
C ALA A 723 -2.49 7.03 29.69
N GLN A 724 -2.23 7.39 30.94
CA GLN A 724 -2.11 6.46 32.08
C GLN A 724 -3.50 6.12 32.62
N MET A 725 -3.78 4.85 32.92
CA MET A 725 -5.03 4.42 33.53
C MET A 725 -5.12 4.97 34.96
N PRO A 726 -6.15 5.75 35.31
CA PRO A 726 -6.36 6.13 36.70
C PRO A 726 -6.65 4.89 37.55
N GLU A 727 -5.97 4.76 38.69
CA GLU A 727 -6.11 3.63 39.60
C GLU A 727 -6.32 4.08 41.05
N ILE A 728 -6.99 3.26 41.84
CA ILE A 728 -7.01 3.38 43.31
C ILE A 728 -5.57 3.25 43.83
N ALA A 729 -5.17 4.12 44.75
CA ALA A 729 -3.82 4.09 45.32
C ALA A 729 -3.58 2.76 46.08
N PRO A 730 -2.38 2.14 46.01
CA PRO A 730 -2.14 0.82 46.60
C PRO A 730 -2.54 0.66 48.07
N ARG A 731 -2.36 1.70 48.89
CA ARG A 731 -2.76 1.72 50.31
C ARG A 731 -4.28 1.61 50.54
N ASP A 732 -5.06 2.02 49.56
CA ASP A 732 -6.53 2.06 49.61
C ASP A 732 -7.15 0.81 48.96
N ARG A 733 -6.34 -0.11 48.42
CA ARG A 733 -6.76 -1.39 47.82
C ARG A 733 -7.00 -2.46 48.89
N VAL A 734 -7.90 -2.16 49.83
CA VAL A 734 -8.15 -3.01 51.02
C VAL A 734 -9.29 -4.01 50.81
N ASP A 735 -10.11 -3.82 49.78
CA ASP A 735 -11.27 -4.65 49.46
C ASP A 735 -11.27 -5.06 47.98
N PHE A 736 -12.44 -5.49 47.49
CA PHE A 736 -12.65 -5.93 46.12
C PHE A 736 -13.19 -4.82 45.20
N ALA A 737 -13.09 -3.53 45.58
CA ALA A 737 -13.42 -2.43 44.69
C ALA A 737 -12.56 -2.49 43.41
N GLU A 738 -13.17 -2.11 42.28
CA GLU A 738 -12.48 -2.10 40.98
C GLU A 738 -11.26 -1.17 41.03
N VAL A 739 -10.06 -1.70 40.77
CA VAL A 739 -8.81 -0.95 40.96
C VAL A 739 -8.61 0.10 39.89
N GLU A 740 -8.88 -0.23 38.64
CA GLU A 740 -8.77 0.69 37.51
C GLU A 740 -10.09 1.48 37.36
N LEU A 741 -10.03 2.81 37.36
CA LEU A 741 -11.20 3.70 37.39
C LEU A 741 -11.75 4.05 36.00
N GLY A 742 -11.00 3.75 34.93
CA GLY A 742 -11.37 4.10 33.55
C GLY A 742 -10.90 5.49 33.12
N PHE A 743 -10.91 5.75 31.81
CA PHE A 743 -10.57 7.06 31.25
C PHE A 743 -11.74 8.05 31.35
N SER A 744 -11.42 9.33 31.54
CA SER A 744 -12.37 10.39 31.20
C SER A 744 -12.56 10.48 29.68
N GLU A 745 -13.64 11.14 29.24
CA GLU A 745 -13.90 11.34 27.81
C GLU A 745 -12.74 12.06 27.11
N GLU A 746 -12.22 13.12 27.74
CA GLU A 746 -11.09 13.89 27.22
C GLU A 746 -9.84 13.02 27.06
N GLN A 747 -9.51 12.21 28.08
CA GLN A 747 -8.37 11.28 28.03
C GLN A 747 -8.53 10.27 26.90
N ALA A 748 -9.72 9.67 26.77
CA ALA A 748 -9.98 8.66 25.75
C ALA A 748 -9.91 9.23 24.33
N ARG A 749 -10.49 10.41 24.10
CA ARG A 749 -10.46 11.07 22.78
C ARG A 749 -9.05 11.50 22.40
N LYS A 750 -8.28 12.07 23.34
CA LYS A 750 -6.88 12.44 23.12
C LYS A 750 -6.00 11.23 22.83
N GLU A 751 -6.14 10.16 23.61
CA GLU A 751 -5.39 8.92 23.40
C GLU A 751 -5.75 8.25 22.07
N ALA A 752 -7.03 8.28 21.67
CA ALA A 752 -7.46 7.77 20.37
C ALA A 752 -6.90 8.58 19.19
N ALA A 753 -6.75 9.90 19.35
CA ALA A 753 -6.18 10.80 18.34
C ALA A 753 -4.70 10.51 18.04
N ARG A 754 -3.96 9.84 18.95
CA ARG A 754 -2.58 9.40 18.72
C ARG A 754 -2.45 8.29 17.67
N CYS A 755 -3.55 7.65 17.26
CA CYS A 755 -3.53 6.59 16.25
C CYS A 755 -3.01 7.09 14.90
N VAL A 756 -1.99 6.41 14.35
CA VAL A 756 -1.35 6.77 13.06
C VAL A 756 -2.04 6.18 11.82
N ALA A 757 -3.25 5.63 11.98
CA ALA A 757 -4.09 5.11 10.90
C ALA A 757 -3.37 4.18 9.87
N CYS A 758 -2.68 3.13 10.35
CA CYS A 758 -1.84 2.25 9.52
C CYS A 758 -2.55 1.63 8.29
N GLY A 759 -3.84 1.29 8.41
CA GLY A 759 -4.62 0.72 7.31
C GLY A 759 -5.13 1.75 6.29
N THR A 760 -4.73 3.01 6.41
CA THR A 760 -5.37 4.17 5.75
C THR A 760 -6.85 4.25 6.13
N CYS A 761 -7.75 3.54 5.45
CA CYS A 761 -9.14 3.42 5.89
C CYS A 761 -9.23 2.66 7.22
N SER A 762 -9.94 3.21 8.19
CA SER A 762 -10.18 2.54 9.48
C SER A 762 -11.29 1.48 9.44
N GLU A 763 -11.99 1.33 8.30
CA GLU A 763 -13.15 0.44 8.15
C GLU A 763 -14.21 0.64 9.25
N CYS A 764 -14.41 1.88 9.71
CA CYS A 764 -15.44 2.24 10.71
C CYS A 764 -16.89 2.17 10.19
N MET A 765 -17.07 1.88 8.90
CA MET A 765 -18.36 1.72 8.19
C MET A 765 -19.33 2.91 8.23
N LEU A 766 -18.95 4.06 8.81
CA LEU A 766 -19.77 5.28 8.77
C LEU A 766 -20.10 5.73 7.34
N CYS A 767 -19.15 5.57 6.41
CA CYS A 767 -19.37 5.90 5.00
C CYS A 767 -20.49 5.05 4.39
N VAL A 768 -20.54 3.75 4.71
CA VAL A 768 -21.58 2.83 4.24
C VAL A 768 -22.94 3.25 4.80
N ALA A 769 -23.02 3.49 6.11
CA ALA A 769 -24.26 3.90 6.78
C ALA A 769 -24.84 5.22 6.22
N ASN A 770 -23.98 6.13 5.75
CA ASN A 770 -24.40 7.42 5.19
C ASN A 770 -24.60 7.40 3.66
N CYS A 771 -24.27 6.30 2.97
CA CYS A 771 -24.44 6.19 1.53
C CYS A 771 -25.87 5.77 1.15
N LYS A 772 -26.75 6.74 0.94
CA LYS A 772 -28.14 6.48 0.52
C LYS A 772 -28.26 5.72 -0.80
N ALA A 773 -27.29 5.87 -1.70
CA ALA A 773 -27.25 5.17 -2.99
C ALA A 773 -26.73 3.72 -2.88
N GLN A 774 -26.28 3.29 -1.70
CA GLN A 774 -25.71 1.95 -1.46
C GLN A 774 -24.61 1.60 -2.47
N ALA A 775 -23.76 2.58 -2.80
CA ALA A 775 -22.69 2.43 -3.77
C ALA A 775 -21.38 1.89 -3.16
N ILE A 776 -21.21 1.96 -1.84
CA ILE A 776 -19.96 1.59 -1.17
C ILE A 776 -19.94 0.10 -0.87
N ASP A 777 -18.88 -0.58 -1.31
CA ASP A 777 -18.62 -1.99 -1.08
C ASP A 777 -17.16 -2.21 -0.68
N HIS A 778 -16.93 -2.46 0.60
CA HIS A 778 -15.59 -2.72 1.15
C HIS A 778 -14.98 -4.06 0.72
N THR A 779 -15.75 -4.94 0.09
CA THR A 779 -15.32 -6.29 -0.36
C THR A 779 -14.86 -6.33 -1.83
N MET A 780 -15.05 -5.23 -2.57
CA MET A 780 -14.61 -5.09 -3.96
C MET A 780 -13.13 -5.47 -4.14
N GLN A 781 -12.85 -6.26 -5.17
CA GLN A 781 -11.51 -6.74 -5.51
C GLN A 781 -10.97 -6.05 -6.76
N ASP A 782 -9.65 -6.02 -6.88
CA ASP A 782 -8.97 -5.61 -8.11
C ASP A 782 -9.40 -6.51 -9.27
N GLN A 783 -9.54 -5.92 -10.46
CA GLN A 783 -9.94 -6.62 -11.67
C GLN A 783 -8.77 -6.64 -12.66
N VAL A 784 -8.50 -7.81 -13.23
CA VAL A 784 -7.58 -7.93 -14.38
C VAL A 784 -8.37 -7.69 -15.65
N VAL A 785 -7.90 -6.78 -16.49
CA VAL A 785 -8.49 -6.44 -17.79
C VAL A 785 -7.54 -6.82 -18.92
N SER A 786 -8.09 -7.32 -20.02
CA SER A 786 -7.34 -7.63 -21.25
C SER A 786 -7.98 -6.86 -22.39
N LEU A 787 -7.17 -6.12 -23.14
CA LEU A 787 -7.61 -5.15 -24.15
C LEU A 787 -6.87 -5.41 -25.47
N ASP A 788 -7.59 -5.75 -26.52
CA ASP A 788 -7.02 -5.94 -27.86
C ASP A 788 -7.06 -4.64 -28.66
N VAL A 789 -5.89 -4.20 -29.15
CA VAL A 789 -5.69 -2.90 -29.82
C VAL A 789 -4.69 -3.01 -30.97
N GLY A 790 -4.82 -2.16 -31.99
CA GLY A 790 -3.84 -2.11 -33.08
C GLY A 790 -2.73 -1.09 -32.89
N SER A 791 -2.96 -0.09 -32.04
CA SER A 791 -2.00 0.98 -31.75
C SER A 791 -2.03 1.38 -30.29
N VAL A 792 -0.90 1.89 -29.80
CA VAL A 792 -0.74 2.39 -28.43
C VAL A 792 -0.18 3.81 -28.45
N ILE A 793 -0.73 4.70 -27.63
CA ILE A 793 -0.22 6.05 -27.41
C ILE A 793 0.15 6.18 -25.92
N VAL A 794 1.44 6.33 -25.64
CA VAL A 794 1.97 6.54 -24.29
C VAL A 794 2.01 8.03 -23.98
N ALA A 795 1.25 8.45 -22.97
CA ALA A 795 1.04 9.84 -22.58
C ALA A 795 1.11 10.02 -21.05
N THR A 796 2.07 9.36 -20.40
CA THR A 796 2.14 9.20 -18.93
C THR A 796 2.54 10.46 -18.15
N GLY A 797 2.96 11.53 -18.84
CA GLY A 797 3.32 12.81 -18.22
C GLY A 797 4.76 12.85 -17.68
N PHE A 798 4.95 13.61 -16.60
CA PHE A 798 6.24 13.90 -15.95
C PHE A 798 6.02 13.95 -14.43
N ASP A 799 7.09 13.95 -13.63
CA ASP A 799 7.03 14.25 -12.19
C ASP A 799 7.72 15.61 -11.92
N PRO A 800 7.21 16.46 -11.02
CA PRO A 800 7.97 17.63 -10.57
C PRO A 800 9.15 17.19 -9.68
N LEU A 801 10.32 17.78 -9.88
CA LEU A 801 11.48 17.56 -9.01
C LEU A 801 11.13 17.89 -7.56
N ASP A 802 11.50 16.98 -6.65
CA ASP A 802 11.50 17.20 -5.20
C ASP A 802 12.78 17.93 -4.79
N PRO A 803 12.72 19.23 -4.39
CA PRO A 803 13.91 19.99 -4.05
C PRO A 803 14.37 19.79 -2.60
N THR A 804 13.78 18.85 -1.85
CA THR A 804 14.20 18.55 -0.46
C THR A 804 15.71 18.26 -0.31
N PRO A 805 16.38 17.55 -1.25
CA PRO A 805 17.83 17.36 -1.18
C PRO A 805 18.66 18.63 -1.43
N MET A 806 18.07 19.69 -1.99
CA MET A 806 18.74 20.95 -2.32
C MET A 806 18.73 21.90 -1.11
N LEU A 807 19.51 21.55 -0.09
CA LEU A 807 19.52 22.22 1.22
C LEU A 807 19.76 23.73 1.13
N GLU A 808 20.50 24.20 0.13
CA GLU A 808 20.79 25.60 -0.13
C GLU A 808 19.54 26.45 -0.40
N TYR A 809 18.43 25.84 -0.85
CA TYR A 809 17.18 26.54 -1.11
C TYR A 809 16.19 26.46 0.05
N GLY A 810 16.50 25.70 1.11
CA GLY A 810 15.75 25.69 2.36
C GLY A 810 14.33 25.11 2.27
N TYR A 811 14.01 24.37 1.20
CA TYR A 811 12.71 23.68 1.08
C TYR A 811 12.57 22.60 2.18
N GLY A 812 11.39 22.49 2.77
CA GLY A 812 11.13 21.60 3.91
C GLY A 812 11.66 22.12 5.26
N LYS A 813 12.70 22.96 5.26
CA LYS A 813 13.20 23.67 6.46
C LYS A 813 12.38 24.93 6.74
N PHE A 814 12.16 25.76 5.72
CA PHE A 814 11.48 27.05 5.87
C PHE A 814 10.01 26.93 5.43
N PRO A 815 9.03 27.31 6.29
CA PRO A 815 7.60 27.18 5.97
C PRO A 815 7.17 27.90 4.69
N ASN A 816 7.79 29.06 4.40
CA ASN A 816 7.43 29.96 3.31
C ASN A 816 8.29 29.79 2.03
N VAL A 817 8.99 28.67 1.90
CA VAL A 817 9.58 28.22 0.65
C VAL A 817 8.64 27.21 0.00
N TYR A 818 8.13 27.54 -1.17
CA TYR A 818 7.17 26.73 -1.92
C TYR A 818 7.76 26.24 -3.23
N THR A 819 7.40 25.04 -3.65
CA THR A 819 7.54 24.61 -5.05
C THR A 819 6.55 25.35 -5.94
N ASN A 820 6.82 25.35 -7.25
CA ASN A 820 5.93 25.89 -8.26
C ASN A 820 4.54 25.25 -8.25
N LEU A 821 4.42 23.94 -7.93
CA LEU A 821 3.13 23.26 -7.91
C LEU A 821 2.35 23.56 -6.62
N GLU A 822 3.00 23.68 -5.46
CA GLU A 822 2.34 24.17 -4.25
C GLU A 822 1.79 25.59 -4.46
N PHE A 823 2.57 26.48 -5.08
CA PHE A 823 2.10 27.83 -5.41
C PHE A 823 0.89 27.82 -6.35
N GLU A 824 0.84 26.93 -7.34
CA GLU A 824 -0.34 26.75 -8.20
C GLU A 824 -1.56 26.35 -7.38
N ARG A 825 -1.40 25.45 -6.41
CA ARG A 825 -2.48 25.04 -5.53
C ARG A 825 -2.95 26.20 -4.65
N LEU A 826 -2.06 27.02 -4.09
CA LEU A 826 -2.45 28.24 -3.37
C LEU A 826 -3.24 29.21 -4.26
N SER A 827 -2.80 29.41 -5.50
CA SER A 827 -3.47 30.31 -6.45
C SER A 827 -4.83 29.76 -6.90
N ASN A 828 -5.02 28.46 -6.95
CA ASN A 828 -6.22 27.84 -7.51
C ASN A 828 -7.43 28.03 -6.58
N ALA A 829 -8.57 28.41 -7.16
CA ALA A 829 -9.82 28.63 -6.43
C ALA A 829 -10.34 27.40 -5.66
N THR A 830 -9.96 26.19 -6.08
CA THR A 830 -10.29 24.92 -5.41
C THR A 830 -9.16 24.38 -4.52
N GLY A 831 -8.08 25.15 -4.35
CA GLY A 831 -6.95 24.79 -3.51
C GLY A 831 -7.10 25.22 -2.04
N PRO A 832 -6.05 25.04 -1.22
CA PRO A 832 -6.03 25.25 0.23
C PRO A 832 -6.60 26.57 0.74
N THR A 833 -6.38 27.65 -0.01
CA THR A 833 -6.67 29.03 0.41
C THR A 833 -7.82 29.64 -0.37
N GLY A 834 -8.59 28.84 -1.12
CA GLY A 834 -9.66 29.35 -1.99
C GLY A 834 -9.16 30.30 -3.09
N GLY A 835 -7.87 30.19 -3.45
CA GLY A 835 -7.22 31.03 -4.46
C GLY A 835 -6.52 32.29 -3.93
N ALA A 836 -6.52 32.51 -2.61
CA ALA A 836 -5.76 33.57 -1.98
C ALA A 836 -4.28 33.18 -1.82
N LEU A 837 -3.36 34.07 -2.19
CA LEU A 837 -1.92 33.82 -2.06
C LEU A 837 -1.45 34.21 -0.66
N LEU A 838 -1.37 33.22 0.25
CA LEU A 838 -1.07 33.40 1.66
C LEU A 838 0.20 32.65 2.08
N MET A 839 0.88 33.13 3.12
CA MET A 839 2.02 32.47 3.74
C MET A 839 1.59 31.32 4.66
N ARG A 840 2.46 30.33 4.87
CA ARG A 840 2.21 29.16 5.70
C ARG A 840 2.41 29.53 7.17
N ASP A 841 1.60 28.97 8.06
CA ASP A 841 1.81 29.09 9.50
C ASP A 841 3.05 28.28 9.90
N PRO A 842 4.04 28.85 10.61
CA PRO A 842 5.23 28.14 11.06
C PRO A 842 4.93 26.91 11.94
N GLU A 843 3.83 26.94 12.70
CA GLU A 843 3.45 25.88 13.64
C GLU A 843 2.51 24.83 13.02
N ASN A 844 1.92 25.12 11.86
CA ASN A 844 0.97 24.22 11.21
C ASN A 844 1.01 24.31 9.69
N HIS A 845 1.55 23.26 9.06
CA HIS A 845 1.73 23.15 7.61
C HIS A 845 0.45 23.34 6.78
N PHE A 846 -0.72 23.04 7.36
CA PHE A 846 -2.03 23.10 6.70
C PHE A 846 -2.80 24.39 7.00
N ARG A 847 -2.20 25.32 7.75
CA ARG A 847 -2.79 26.62 8.07
C ARG A 847 -2.01 27.73 7.36
N TYR A 848 -2.75 28.74 6.92
CA TYR A 848 -2.22 29.89 6.21
C TYR A 848 -2.55 31.17 6.96
N THR A 849 -1.65 32.15 6.87
CA THR A 849 -1.68 33.38 7.65
C THR A 849 -2.09 34.56 6.78
N VAL A 850 -1.15 35.44 6.43
CA VAL A 850 -1.40 36.69 5.71
C VAL A 850 -0.74 36.66 4.32
N PRO A 851 -1.16 37.53 3.39
CA PRO A 851 -0.50 37.67 2.10
C PRO A 851 0.95 38.16 2.24
N PRO A 852 1.88 37.73 1.37
CA PRO A 852 3.26 38.22 1.37
C PRO A 852 3.33 39.67 0.86
N ARG A 853 4.25 40.49 1.39
CA ARG A 853 4.56 41.83 0.87
C ARG A 853 5.71 41.82 -0.14
N SER A 854 6.52 40.77 -0.10
CA SER A 854 7.70 40.58 -0.95
C SER A 854 7.92 39.11 -1.27
N VAL A 855 8.18 38.79 -2.55
CA VAL A 855 8.31 37.43 -3.06
C VAL A 855 9.49 37.30 -4.01
N ALA A 856 10.30 36.26 -3.83
CA ALA A 856 11.32 35.85 -4.78
C ALA A 856 10.89 34.60 -5.56
N ILE A 857 11.03 34.64 -6.88
CA ILE A 857 10.78 33.52 -7.78
C ILE A 857 12.11 33.08 -8.36
N LEU A 858 12.53 31.85 -8.03
CA LEU A 858 13.84 31.32 -8.37
C LEU A 858 13.73 30.38 -9.57
N HIS A 859 14.38 30.73 -10.67
CA HIS A 859 14.35 29.94 -11.91
C HIS A 859 15.37 28.80 -11.87
N CYS A 860 15.17 27.82 -12.76
CA CYS A 860 16.16 26.75 -13.01
C CYS A 860 16.51 25.92 -11.78
N ILE A 861 15.56 25.66 -10.87
CA ILE A 861 15.80 24.81 -9.70
C ILE A 861 15.89 23.35 -10.18
N GLY A 862 17.10 22.81 -10.17
CA GLY A 862 17.44 21.48 -10.69
C GLY A 862 17.37 21.32 -12.21
N SER A 863 17.26 22.42 -12.98
CA SER A 863 17.39 22.41 -14.44
C SER A 863 18.58 23.24 -14.88
N ARG A 864 19.25 22.84 -15.96
CA ARG A 864 20.53 23.44 -16.41
C ARG A 864 21.54 23.44 -15.27
N ASP A 865 21.61 22.31 -14.57
CA ASP A 865 22.44 22.08 -13.40
C ASP A 865 23.18 20.75 -13.55
N VAL A 866 24.50 20.80 -13.62
CA VAL A 866 25.35 19.60 -13.79
C VAL A 866 25.28 18.64 -12.60
N ASN A 867 24.86 19.12 -11.44
CA ASN A 867 24.68 18.26 -10.26
C ASN A 867 23.33 17.52 -10.30
N HIS A 868 22.39 17.97 -11.14
CA HIS A 868 21.06 17.42 -11.31
C HIS A 868 20.80 17.19 -12.81
N HIS A 869 19.98 18.03 -13.45
CA HIS A 869 19.65 17.89 -14.88
C HIS A 869 20.32 18.96 -15.74
N GLU A 870 21.14 18.55 -16.70
CA GLU A 870 21.79 19.46 -17.66
C GLU A 870 20.81 20.10 -18.65
N TYR A 871 19.63 19.48 -18.85
CA TYR A 871 18.60 20.00 -19.76
C TYR A 871 17.78 21.14 -19.16
N CYS A 872 17.04 21.84 -20.02
CA CYS A 872 16.09 22.88 -19.62
C CYS A 872 14.67 22.33 -19.59
N SER A 873 13.92 22.61 -18.52
CA SER A 873 12.51 22.22 -18.39
C SER A 873 11.52 23.00 -19.28
N ARG A 874 12.01 23.92 -20.13
CA ARG A 874 11.32 24.71 -21.16
C ARG A 874 10.14 25.62 -20.72
N THR A 875 9.48 25.34 -19.61
CA THR A 875 8.23 25.97 -19.16
C THR A 875 8.43 26.92 -17.97
N CYS A 876 9.52 26.75 -17.22
CA CYS A 876 9.75 27.44 -15.94
C CYS A 876 9.82 28.95 -16.03
N CYS A 877 10.49 29.49 -17.05
CA CYS A 877 10.49 30.93 -17.28
C CYS A 877 9.07 31.50 -17.48
N MET A 878 8.20 30.76 -18.17
CA MET A 878 6.86 31.24 -18.50
C MET A 878 5.88 31.14 -17.34
N TYR A 879 5.89 30.03 -16.58
CA TYR A 879 5.06 29.98 -15.38
C TYR A 879 5.57 30.91 -14.28
N ALA A 880 6.87 31.21 -14.22
CA ALA A 880 7.41 32.21 -13.29
C ALA A 880 6.86 33.61 -13.60
N LEU A 881 6.82 34.00 -14.88
CA LEU A 881 6.18 35.25 -15.32
C LEU A 881 4.68 35.26 -14.99
N LYS A 882 4.01 34.12 -15.18
CA LYS A 882 2.61 33.95 -14.78
C LYS A 882 2.43 34.13 -13.28
N TYR A 883 3.30 33.57 -12.44
CA TYR A 883 3.23 33.72 -10.99
C TYR A 883 3.46 35.17 -10.57
N ALA A 884 4.40 35.86 -11.21
CA ALA A 884 4.63 37.28 -10.96
C ALA A 884 3.38 38.12 -11.27
N HIS A 885 2.70 37.83 -12.37
CA HIS A 885 1.41 38.44 -12.69
C HIS A 885 0.35 38.15 -11.62
N LEU A 886 0.17 36.87 -11.26
CA LEU A 886 -0.83 36.44 -10.29
C LEU A 886 -0.62 37.07 -8.90
N LEU A 887 0.64 37.28 -8.50
CA LEU A 887 0.97 38.02 -7.28
C LEU A 887 0.50 39.47 -7.37
N LYS A 888 0.81 40.17 -8.47
CA LYS A 888 0.37 41.56 -8.69
C LYS A 888 -1.15 41.69 -8.75
N ASP A 889 -1.82 40.75 -9.39
CA ASP A 889 -3.27 40.73 -9.58
C ASP A 889 -4.03 40.41 -8.28
N LYS A 890 -3.60 39.37 -7.55
CA LYS A 890 -4.36 38.85 -6.39
C LYS A 890 -3.95 39.41 -5.04
N VAL A 891 -2.69 39.79 -4.87
CA VAL A 891 -2.20 40.39 -3.62
C VAL A 891 -2.28 41.92 -3.69
N GLY A 892 -2.03 42.49 -4.87
CA GLY A 892 -2.07 43.92 -5.13
C GLY A 892 -0.79 44.44 -5.79
N HIS A 893 -0.86 45.59 -6.44
CA HIS A 893 0.24 46.13 -7.24
C HIS A 893 1.51 46.50 -6.44
N ASP A 894 1.37 46.75 -5.14
CA ASP A 894 2.47 47.15 -4.26
C ASP A 894 3.38 45.99 -3.82
N VAL A 895 2.96 44.73 -4.01
CA VAL A 895 3.79 43.56 -3.66
C VAL A 895 5.11 43.59 -4.44
N LEU A 896 6.23 43.43 -3.76
CA LEU A 896 7.54 43.41 -4.41
C LEU A 896 7.84 42.01 -4.94
N VAL A 897 7.95 41.85 -6.26
CA VAL A 897 8.23 40.55 -6.88
C VAL A 897 9.59 40.59 -7.57
N TYR A 898 10.43 39.60 -7.28
CA TYR A 898 11.77 39.45 -7.84
C TYR A 898 11.86 38.15 -8.62
N ASN A 899 12.29 38.20 -9.87
CA ASN A 899 12.59 37.01 -10.68
C ASN A 899 14.10 36.87 -10.81
N PHE A 900 14.64 35.76 -10.28
CA PHE A 900 16.06 35.41 -10.36
C PHE A 900 16.25 34.40 -11.49
N TYR A 901 16.91 34.82 -12.57
CA TYR A 901 17.00 34.03 -13.80
C TYR A 901 18.40 34.08 -14.44
N ILE A 902 18.71 33.05 -15.26
CA ILE A 902 19.92 33.03 -16.09
C ILE A 902 19.61 33.62 -17.47
N ASP A 903 18.61 33.05 -18.14
CA ASP A 903 18.06 33.47 -19.42
C ASP A 903 16.54 33.39 -19.38
N MET A 904 15.83 34.36 -19.97
CA MET A 904 14.38 34.28 -20.15
C MET A 904 14.05 33.57 -21.46
N ARG A 905 13.57 32.32 -21.37
CA ARG A 905 13.27 31.47 -22.52
C ARG A 905 11.80 31.59 -22.96
N CYS A 906 11.47 32.75 -23.53
CA CYS A 906 10.11 33.12 -23.95
C CYS A 906 9.88 32.87 -25.45
N PHE A 907 10.04 31.62 -25.92
CA PHE A 907 10.15 31.30 -27.35
C PHE A 907 8.83 31.04 -28.10
N GLY A 908 7.72 30.82 -27.38
CA GLY A 908 6.40 30.56 -27.98
C GLY A 908 5.71 31.83 -28.51
N LYS A 909 4.64 31.66 -29.28
CA LYS A 909 3.85 32.79 -29.79
C LYS A 909 3.22 33.57 -28.62
N GLY A 910 3.49 34.88 -28.53
CA GLY A 910 2.99 35.73 -27.45
C GLY A 910 3.82 35.69 -26.17
N TYR A 911 4.91 34.91 -26.11
CA TYR A 911 5.64 34.68 -24.86
C TYR A 911 6.57 35.85 -24.53
N GLU A 912 7.25 36.40 -25.53
CA GLU A 912 8.08 37.60 -25.39
C GLU A 912 7.22 38.84 -25.08
N GLU A 913 6.05 38.95 -25.71
CA GLU A 913 5.08 40.00 -25.43
C GLU A 913 4.55 39.90 -23.99
N PHE A 914 4.28 38.67 -23.53
CA PHE A 914 3.93 38.42 -22.14
C PHE A 914 5.06 38.81 -21.19
N TYR A 915 6.31 38.45 -21.49
CA TYR A 915 7.46 38.89 -20.71
C TYR A 915 7.56 40.42 -20.58
N ARG A 916 7.46 41.16 -21.69
CA ARG A 916 7.48 42.63 -21.68
C ARG A 916 6.34 43.23 -20.87
N ARG A 917 5.14 42.65 -20.95
CA ARG A 917 4.01 43.05 -20.12
C ARG A 917 4.34 42.89 -18.63
N ILE A 918 4.89 41.75 -18.22
CA ILE A 918 5.25 41.53 -16.81
C ILE A 918 6.32 42.51 -16.33
N GLN A 919 7.28 42.89 -17.18
CA GLN A 919 8.23 43.97 -16.86
C GLN A 919 7.52 45.30 -16.60
N SER A 920 6.50 45.64 -17.40
CA SER A 920 5.72 46.88 -17.20
C SER A 920 4.84 46.86 -15.93
N GLU A 921 4.54 45.69 -15.38
CA GLU A 921 3.80 45.52 -14.12
C GLU A 921 4.67 45.76 -12.87
N GLY A 922 5.93 46.19 -13.05
CA GLY A 922 6.83 46.57 -11.97
C GLY A 922 7.51 45.39 -11.28
N VAL A 923 7.66 44.26 -11.98
CA VAL A 923 8.39 43.08 -11.50
C VAL A 923 9.90 43.30 -11.67
N ARG A 924 10.67 43.02 -10.63
CA ARG A 924 12.13 43.20 -10.62
C ARG A 924 12.80 41.98 -11.25
N MET A 925 13.45 42.19 -12.39
CA MET A 925 14.17 41.13 -13.12
C MET A 925 15.64 41.15 -12.71
N VAL A 926 16.11 40.11 -12.03
CA VAL A 926 17.49 39.94 -11.58
C VAL A 926 18.15 38.85 -12.42
N ARG A 927 19.13 39.24 -13.24
CA ARG A 927 19.88 38.27 -14.04
C ARG A 927 20.99 37.65 -13.19
N GLY A 928 20.62 36.66 -12.40
CA GLY A 928 21.48 35.88 -11.52
C GLY A 928 20.76 34.62 -11.06
N LYS A 929 21.45 33.48 -11.07
CA LYS A 929 20.94 32.27 -10.39
C LYS A 929 21.05 32.51 -8.89
N ALA A 930 19.97 32.27 -8.15
CA ALA A 930 20.02 32.30 -6.70
C ALA A 930 20.96 31.19 -6.19
N THR A 931 21.86 31.57 -5.29
CA THR A 931 22.87 30.67 -4.71
C THR A 931 22.36 30.03 -3.44
N ARG A 932 21.61 30.77 -2.62
CA ARG A 932 21.15 30.32 -1.30
C ARG A 932 19.92 31.09 -0.83
N VAL A 933 19.09 30.43 -0.02
CA VAL A 933 18.03 31.03 0.81
C VAL A 933 18.41 30.83 2.28
N SER A 934 18.38 31.90 3.07
CA SER A 934 18.63 31.85 4.52
C SER A 934 17.60 32.65 5.31
N ASP A 935 17.55 32.45 6.62
CA ASP A 935 16.82 33.27 7.61
C ASP A 935 17.77 34.11 8.48
N GLU A 936 19.05 34.14 8.12
CA GLU A 936 20.11 34.87 8.83
C GLU A 936 20.13 36.34 8.39
N ALA A 937 19.66 37.22 9.27
CA ALA A 937 19.67 38.67 9.06
C ALA A 937 21.07 39.27 9.31
N GLN A 938 21.56 40.07 8.35
CA GLN A 938 22.78 40.88 8.46
C GLN A 938 22.48 42.36 8.68
N ASP A 939 21.28 42.80 8.30
CA ASP A 939 20.80 44.18 8.44
C ASP A 939 19.38 44.21 9.03
N PRO A 940 18.94 45.31 9.65
CA PRO A 940 17.60 45.40 10.27
C PRO A 940 16.42 45.16 9.30
N GLU A 941 16.60 45.37 7.99
CA GLU A 941 15.58 45.11 6.98
C GLU A 941 15.37 43.61 6.68
N GLU A 942 16.33 42.76 7.08
CA GLU A 942 16.30 41.30 6.90
C GLU A 942 15.67 40.57 8.09
N GLU A 943 15.50 41.23 9.24
CA GLU A 943 14.97 40.59 10.45
C GLU A 943 13.56 40.01 10.21
N GLY A 944 13.42 38.70 10.48
CA GLY A 944 12.15 37.97 10.34
C GLY A 944 11.75 37.63 8.90
N LYS A 945 12.65 37.80 7.92
CA LYS A 945 12.42 37.47 6.50
C LYS A 945 13.35 36.37 6.00
N LEU A 946 13.01 35.81 4.84
CA LEU A 946 13.91 34.97 4.07
C LEU A 946 14.82 35.84 3.22
N VAL A 947 16.12 35.57 3.19
CA VAL A 947 17.10 36.32 2.40
C VAL A 947 17.56 35.46 1.24
N VAL A 948 17.34 35.95 0.01
CA VAL A 948 17.84 35.32 -1.21
C VAL A 948 19.17 35.95 -1.60
N GLU A 949 20.20 35.11 -1.69
CA GLU A 949 21.54 35.50 -2.15
C GLU A 949 21.70 35.19 -3.64
N ALA A 950 22.22 36.14 -4.41
CA ALA A 950 22.53 35.97 -5.82
C ALA A 950 23.59 36.97 -6.29
N GLU A 951 24.23 36.72 -7.42
CA GLU A 951 24.98 37.74 -8.16
C GLU A 951 24.12 38.33 -9.27
N ASP A 952 23.90 39.65 -9.27
CA ASP A 952 23.38 40.31 -10.47
C ASP A 952 24.49 40.45 -11.50
N THR A 953 24.50 39.54 -12.46
CA THR A 953 25.53 39.45 -13.50
C THR A 953 25.55 40.64 -14.46
N LEU A 954 24.50 41.46 -14.49
CA LEU A 954 24.49 42.68 -15.32
C LEU A 954 25.23 43.83 -14.64
N SER A 955 25.24 43.89 -13.31
CA SER A 955 25.94 44.92 -12.55
C SER A 955 27.23 44.43 -11.87
N GLY A 956 27.46 43.12 -11.81
CA GLY A 956 28.59 42.49 -11.13
C GLY A 956 28.51 42.59 -9.61
N LYS A 957 27.31 42.81 -9.05
CA LYS A 957 27.11 43.00 -7.61
C LYS A 957 26.50 41.75 -6.97
N LEU A 958 27.03 41.39 -5.81
CA LEU A 958 26.37 40.44 -4.92
C LEU A 958 25.14 41.11 -4.29
N LEU A 959 24.01 40.42 -4.36
CA LEU A 959 22.72 40.85 -3.84
C LEU A 959 22.29 39.95 -2.68
N ARG A 960 21.76 40.58 -1.64
CA ARG A 960 20.95 39.96 -0.59
C ARG A 960 19.57 40.59 -0.65
N VAL A 961 18.54 39.79 -0.91
CA VAL A 961 17.18 40.30 -1.12
C VAL A 961 16.26 39.70 -0.06
N PRO A 962 15.84 40.47 0.96
CA PRO A 962 14.90 40.01 1.96
C PRO A 962 13.47 39.96 1.39
N VAL A 963 12.83 38.79 1.51
CA VAL A 963 11.48 38.49 1.03
C VAL A 963 10.68 37.71 2.08
N ASP A 964 9.36 37.80 2.02
CA ASP A 964 8.48 37.05 2.93
C ASP A 964 8.21 35.62 2.42
N MET A 965 8.30 35.41 1.10
CA MET A 965 8.01 34.15 0.43
C MET A 965 9.01 33.86 -0.70
N VAL A 966 9.37 32.59 -0.86
CA VAL A 966 10.20 32.11 -1.98
C VAL A 966 9.45 31.04 -2.76
N ILE A 967 9.49 31.12 -4.09
CA ILE A 967 8.88 30.14 -5.01
C ILE A 967 10.00 29.51 -5.86
N LEU A 968 10.12 28.19 -5.76
CA LEU A 968 11.10 27.38 -6.47
C LEU A 968 10.49 26.87 -7.78
N CYS A 969 11.02 27.32 -8.91
CA CYS A 969 10.64 26.81 -10.22
C CYS A 969 11.41 25.51 -10.51
N THR A 970 10.91 24.39 -9.96
CA THR A 970 11.58 23.08 -10.03
C THR A 970 11.51 22.45 -11.42
N ALA A 971 12.45 21.54 -11.68
CA ALA A 971 12.56 20.82 -12.95
C ALA A 971 11.35 19.91 -13.20
N MET A 972 11.01 19.72 -14.48
CA MET A 972 10.19 18.61 -14.94
C MET A 972 11.09 17.39 -15.12
N GLU A 973 10.82 16.31 -14.39
CA GLU A 973 11.59 15.07 -14.44
C GLU A 973 10.82 13.97 -15.19
N PRO A 974 11.53 13.02 -15.81
CA PRO A 974 10.89 11.78 -16.21
C PRO A 974 10.28 11.12 -14.96
N ARG A 975 9.14 10.46 -15.14
CA ARG A 975 8.46 9.81 -14.02
C ARG A 975 9.34 8.77 -13.33
N LYS A 976 9.15 8.58 -12.02
CA LYS A 976 9.88 7.57 -11.25
C LYS A 976 9.73 6.13 -11.81
N ASP A 977 8.60 5.84 -12.46
CA ASP A 977 8.30 4.54 -13.08
C ASP A 977 8.61 4.48 -14.60
N THR A 978 9.39 5.42 -15.15
CA THR A 978 9.71 5.48 -16.59
C THR A 978 10.36 4.21 -17.12
N VAL A 979 11.25 3.58 -16.34
CA VAL A 979 11.92 2.32 -16.73
C VAL A 979 10.93 1.16 -16.86
N ASP A 980 9.98 1.05 -15.93
CA ASP A 980 8.99 -0.02 -15.94
C ASP A 980 7.98 0.17 -17.09
N VAL A 981 7.57 1.42 -17.34
CA VAL A 981 6.73 1.76 -18.50
C VAL A 981 7.49 1.47 -19.80
N ALA A 982 8.77 1.85 -19.91
CA ALA A 982 9.58 1.56 -21.09
C ALA A 982 9.65 0.06 -21.39
N ARG A 983 9.85 -0.77 -20.35
CA ARG A 983 9.84 -2.23 -20.47
C ARG A 983 8.47 -2.75 -20.90
N THR A 984 7.40 -2.26 -20.27
CA THR A 984 6.03 -2.70 -20.54
C THR A 984 5.64 -2.48 -22.00
N PHE A 985 6.00 -1.33 -22.58
CA PHE A 985 5.66 -0.95 -23.95
C PHE A 985 6.77 -1.23 -24.98
N GLY A 986 7.91 -1.79 -24.54
CA GLY A 986 9.06 -2.06 -25.39
C GLY A 986 9.67 -0.81 -26.02
N ILE A 987 9.63 0.35 -25.36
CA ILE A 987 10.13 1.63 -25.90
C ILE A 987 11.48 2.01 -25.28
N SER A 988 12.24 2.88 -25.97
CA SER A 988 13.58 3.30 -25.54
C SER A 988 13.54 4.56 -24.67
N ILE A 989 14.57 4.74 -23.85
CA ILE A 989 14.79 5.91 -22.98
C ILE A 989 16.00 6.68 -23.50
N GLY A 990 15.88 8.01 -23.57
CA GLY A 990 16.95 8.93 -23.96
C GLY A 990 17.98 9.18 -22.86
N GLY A 991 19.08 9.87 -23.18
CA GLY A 991 20.11 10.23 -22.21
C GLY A 991 19.65 11.21 -21.12
N ASP A 992 18.53 11.89 -21.35
CA ASP A 992 17.84 12.78 -20.40
C ASP A 992 16.82 12.04 -19.51
N GLY A 993 16.66 10.73 -19.70
CA GLY A 993 15.76 9.88 -18.94
C GLY A 993 14.30 9.87 -19.42
N PHE A 994 13.92 10.68 -20.42
CA PHE A 994 12.58 10.65 -21.02
C PHE A 994 12.46 9.57 -22.12
N PHE A 995 11.25 9.29 -22.62
CA PHE A 995 11.08 8.35 -23.72
C PHE A 995 11.66 8.91 -25.03
N LEU A 996 12.41 8.06 -25.73
CA LEU A 996 13.10 8.40 -26.96
C LEU A 996 12.18 8.19 -28.17
N GLU A 997 11.97 9.25 -28.95
CA GLU A 997 11.35 9.19 -30.27
C GLU A 997 12.25 8.49 -31.29
N GLU A 998 11.67 7.98 -32.38
CA GLU A 998 12.44 7.32 -33.43
C GLU A 998 13.36 8.29 -34.18
N HIS A 999 12.88 9.51 -34.43
CA HIS A 999 13.72 10.57 -34.97
C HIS A 999 13.20 11.97 -34.58
N PRO A 1000 14.04 12.88 -34.04
CA PRO A 1000 13.63 14.19 -33.51
C PRO A 1000 12.91 15.16 -34.48
N LYS A 1001 12.80 14.81 -35.77
CA LYS A 1001 12.29 15.69 -36.84
C LYS A 1001 11.36 14.96 -37.79
N LEU A 1002 11.81 13.81 -38.29
CA LEU A 1002 11.04 12.99 -39.24
C LEU A 1002 9.90 12.23 -38.53
N GLU A 1003 10.16 11.73 -37.33
CA GLU A 1003 9.25 10.84 -36.60
C GLU A 1003 9.19 11.23 -35.11
N PRO A 1004 8.76 12.47 -34.77
CA PRO A 1004 8.90 13.03 -33.42
C PRO A 1004 7.89 12.47 -32.39
N VAL A 1005 6.96 11.63 -32.84
CA VAL A 1005 5.96 10.95 -32.00
C VAL A 1005 5.98 9.44 -32.12
N SER A 1006 6.74 8.90 -33.07
CA SER A 1006 6.89 7.45 -33.24
C SER A 1006 8.04 6.95 -32.37
N THR A 1007 8.01 5.67 -32.03
CA THR A 1007 9.11 5.01 -31.30
C THR A 1007 9.76 3.94 -32.18
N ALA A 1008 10.87 3.37 -31.70
CA ALA A 1008 11.49 2.21 -32.34
C ALA A 1008 10.56 0.99 -32.42
N THR A 1009 9.53 0.95 -31.57
CA THR A 1009 8.52 -0.09 -31.56
C THR A 1009 7.33 0.37 -32.39
N ALA A 1010 7.23 -0.22 -33.58
CA ALA A 1010 6.21 0.15 -34.55
C ALA A 1010 4.79 -0.06 -33.99
N GLY A 1011 3.91 0.94 -34.17
CA GLY A 1011 2.56 0.94 -33.59
C GLY A 1011 2.46 1.50 -32.17
N VAL A 1012 3.58 1.83 -31.53
CA VAL A 1012 3.63 2.53 -30.23
C VAL A 1012 4.14 3.96 -30.43
N PHE A 1013 3.33 4.93 -30.01
CA PHE A 1013 3.55 6.37 -30.18
C PHE A 1013 3.69 7.08 -28.83
N LEU A 1014 4.30 8.27 -28.83
CA LEU A 1014 4.50 9.13 -27.67
C LEU A 1014 3.68 10.41 -27.79
N ALA A 1015 3.10 10.86 -26.69
CA ALA A 1015 2.42 12.15 -26.62
C ALA A 1015 2.66 12.87 -25.28
N GLY A 1016 3.16 14.09 -25.36
CA GLY A 1016 3.25 15.00 -24.22
C GLY A 1016 4.56 14.92 -23.46
N ALA A 1017 4.51 15.33 -22.19
CA ALA A 1017 5.69 15.57 -21.38
C ALA A 1017 6.52 14.31 -21.06
N CYS A 1018 5.99 13.10 -21.32
CA CYS A 1018 6.76 11.86 -21.14
C CYS A 1018 7.89 11.68 -22.17
N GLN A 1019 7.86 12.40 -23.29
CA GLN A 1019 8.93 12.41 -24.30
C GLN A 1019 9.97 13.50 -24.03
N SER A 1020 9.59 14.62 -23.42
CA SER A 1020 10.51 15.71 -23.03
C SER A 1020 9.72 16.83 -22.34
N PRO A 1021 10.37 17.72 -21.55
CA PRO A 1021 9.72 18.89 -20.99
C PRO A 1021 9.10 19.79 -22.07
N LYS A 1022 7.82 20.16 -21.92
CA LYS A 1022 7.08 20.99 -22.88
C LYS A 1022 5.84 21.63 -22.25
N ASP A 1023 5.33 22.68 -22.87
CA ASP A 1023 4.11 23.36 -22.43
C ASP A 1023 2.83 22.69 -22.97
N ILE A 1024 1.68 23.24 -22.59
CA ILE A 1024 0.36 22.70 -22.96
C ILE A 1024 0.12 22.76 -24.49
N PRO A 1025 0.37 23.89 -25.20
CA PRO A 1025 0.23 23.93 -26.65
C PRO A 1025 1.06 22.87 -27.39
N ASP A 1026 2.35 22.75 -27.09
CA ASP A 1026 3.23 21.74 -27.69
C ASP A 1026 2.73 20.32 -27.37
N THR A 1027 2.27 20.09 -26.14
CA THR A 1027 1.69 18.81 -25.69
C THR A 1027 0.43 18.43 -26.48
N VAL A 1028 -0.49 19.38 -26.69
CA VAL A 1028 -1.73 19.17 -27.45
C VAL A 1028 -1.42 18.93 -28.93
N ALA A 1029 -0.45 19.65 -29.50
CA ALA A 1029 0.00 19.42 -30.87
C ALA A 1029 0.62 18.02 -31.05
N GLN A 1030 1.45 17.58 -30.10
CA GLN A 1030 2.05 16.25 -30.13
C GLN A 1030 1.00 15.14 -29.99
N ALA A 1031 -0.01 15.33 -29.13
CA ALA A 1031 -1.13 14.40 -29.00
C ALA A 1031 -1.93 14.24 -30.31
N LYS A 1032 -2.18 15.34 -31.01
CA LYS A 1032 -2.81 15.34 -32.34
C LYS A 1032 -1.98 14.57 -33.37
N ALA A 1033 -0.66 14.76 -33.35
CA ALA A 1033 0.25 14.03 -34.23
C ALA A 1033 0.23 12.52 -33.92
N ALA A 1034 0.30 12.12 -32.66
CA ALA A 1034 0.23 10.72 -32.26
C ALA A 1034 -1.12 10.07 -32.64
N ALA A 1035 -2.24 10.79 -32.42
CA ALA A 1035 -3.56 10.33 -32.86
C ALA A 1035 -3.62 10.16 -34.38
N SER A 1036 -3.06 11.10 -35.16
CA SER A 1036 -2.98 10.99 -36.61
C SER A 1036 -2.19 9.75 -37.07
N MET A 1037 -1.09 9.42 -36.39
CA MET A 1037 -0.28 8.23 -36.73
C MET A 1037 -1.02 6.93 -36.40
N ALA A 1038 -1.69 6.86 -35.25
CA ALA A 1038 -2.55 5.73 -34.88
C ALA A 1038 -3.72 5.54 -35.86
N GLN A 1039 -4.35 6.64 -36.29
CA GLN A 1039 -5.41 6.63 -37.29
C GLN A 1039 -4.91 6.21 -38.67
N ALA A 1040 -3.72 6.66 -39.08
CA ALA A 1040 -3.11 6.26 -40.35
C ALA A 1040 -2.91 4.75 -40.38
N LEU A 1041 -2.39 4.17 -39.29
CA LEU A 1041 -2.22 2.73 -39.14
C LEU A 1041 -3.56 1.99 -39.27
N THR A 1042 -4.58 2.47 -38.56
CA THR A 1042 -5.92 1.88 -38.58
C THR A 1042 -6.55 1.96 -39.97
N SER A 1043 -6.40 3.10 -40.65
CA SER A 1043 -7.01 3.35 -41.96
C SER A 1043 -6.38 2.53 -43.07
N LEU A 1044 -5.13 2.10 -42.93
CA LEU A 1044 -4.50 1.14 -43.85
C LEU A 1044 -5.22 -0.23 -43.82
N GLY A 1045 -5.79 -0.62 -42.68
CA GLY A 1045 -6.50 -1.89 -42.48
C GLY A 1045 -5.61 -3.14 -42.50
N GLN A 1046 -4.41 -3.05 -43.09
CA GLN A 1046 -3.39 -4.08 -43.10
C GLN A 1046 -1.99 -3.48 -42.90
N VAL A 1047 -1.11 -4.25 -42.28
CA VAL A 1047 0.29 -3.88 -42.04
C VAL A 1047 1.23 -4.94 -42.57
N GLU A 1048 2.36 -4.46 -43.09
CA GLU A 1048 3.48 -5.27 -43.53
C GLU A 1048 4.44 -5.47 -42.34
N VAL A 1049 4.62 -6.72 -41.90
CA VAL A 1049 5.59 -7.07 -40.85
C VAL A 1049 6.87 -7.60 -41.49
N GLN A 1050 8.01 -7.07 -41.04
CA GLN A 1050 9.30 -7.42 -41.60
C GLN A 1050 9.56 -8.93 -41.48
N PRO A 1051 10.00 -9.60 -42.57
CA PRO A 1051 10.17 -11.06 -42.62
C PRO A 1051 11.47 -11.56 -41.99
N MET A 1052 12.14 -10.73 -41.17
CA MET A 1052 13.38 -11.10 -40.48
C MET A 1052 13.07 -11.87 -39.18
N ILE A 1053 12.35 -12.99 -39.32
CA ILE A 1053 11.94 -13.87 -38.22
C ILE A 1053 12.87 -15.07 -38.10
N SER A 1054 12.85 -15.74 -36.95
CA SER A 1054 13.48 -17.05 -36.80
C SER A 1054 12.53 -18.16 -37.26
N SER A 1055 13.06 -19.16 -37.96
CA SER A 1055 12.36 -20.39 -38.31
C SER A 1055 13.14 -21.60 -37.81
N ILE A 1056 12.45 -22.71 -37.58
CA ILE A 1056 13.05 -23.99 -37.21
C ILE A 1056 13.22 -24.82 -38.47
N ASP A 1057 14.44 -25.27 -38.73
CA ASP A 1057 14.70 -26.32 -39.72
C ASP A 1057 14.46 -27.68 -39.05
N GLU A 1058 13.36 -28.34 -39.42
CA GLU A 1058 12.92 -29.59 -38.81
C GLU A 1058 13.91 -30.74 -39.05
N ASP A 1059 14.70 -30.69 -40.13
CA ASP A 1059 15.69 -31.74 -40.44
C ASP A 1059 16.95 -31.63 -39.55
N VAL A 1060 17.15 -30.47 -38.92
CA VAL A 1060 18.31 -30.18 -38.05
C VAL A 1060 17.91 -30.11 -36.57
N CYS A 1061 16.67 -29.74 -36.27
CA CYS A 1061 16.17 -29.59 -34.91
C CYS A 1061 16.14 -30.93 -34.16
N VAL A 1062 16.80 -30.99 -33.00
CA VAL A 1062 16.83 -32.18 -32.14
C VAL A 1062 15.84 -32.11 -30.97
N GLY A 1063 14.89 -31.16 -31.01
CA GLY A 1063 13.85 -31.04 -29.98
C GLY A 1063 14.35 -30.65 -28.58
N CYS A 1064 15.51 -29.99 -28.46
CA CYS A 1064 16.13 -29.73 -27.14
C CYS A 1064 15.39 -28.73 -26.24
N LYS A 1065 14.34 -28.05 -26.73
CA LYS A 1065 13.50 -27.05 -26.03
C LYS A 1065 14.23 -25.81 -25.50
N VAL A 1066 15.54 -25.67 -25.72
CA VAL A 1066 16.34 -24.52 -25.26
C VAL A 1066 15.80 -23.19 -25.79
N CYS A 1067 15.37 -23.17 -27.05
CA CYS A 1067 14.84 -21.97 -27.70
C CYS A 1067 13.58 -21.41 -27.03
N ILE A 1068 12.77 -22.24 -26.38
CA ILE A 1068 11.48 -21.85 -25.78
C ILE A 1068 11.72 -20.89 -24.61
N GLY A 1069 12.65 -21.22 -23.71
CA GLY A 1069 12.99 -20.37 -22.57
C GLY A 1069 13.77 -19.10 -22.95
N LEU A 1070 14.30 -19.02 -24.17
CA LEU A 1070 15.05 -17.86 -24.67
C LEU A 1070 14.14 -16.82 -25.34
N CYS A 1071 12.94 -17.18 -25.79
CA CYS A 1071 12.04 -16.26 -26.46
C CYS A 1071 11.21 -15.49 -25.42
N PRO A 1072 11.39 -14.17 -25.26
CA PRO A 1072 10.62 -13.39 -24.30
C PRO A 1072 9.15 -13.19 -24.72
N TYR A 1073 8.80 -13.60 -25.94
CA TYR A 1073 7.47 -13.44 -26.55
C TYR A 1073 6.72 -14.77 -26.71
N SER A 1074 7.27 -15.87 -26.20
CA SER A 1074 6.69 -17.23 -26.34
C SER A 1074 6.35 -17.61 -27.79
N ALA A 1075 7.08 -17.08 -28.76
CA ALA A 1075 6.82 -17.31 -30.19
C ALA A 1075 7.15 -18.74 -30.66
N ILE A 1076 7.78 -19.55 -29.81
CA ILE A 1076 8.24 -20.91 -30.12
C ILE A 1076 7.57 -21.89 -29.16
N GLU A 1077 6.89 -22.89 -29.73
CA GLU A 1077 6.24 -23.98 -28.99
C GLU A 1077 6.90 -25.32 -29.33
N PHE A 1078 6.72 -26.31 -28.45
CA PHE A 1078 7.17 -27.67 -28.69
C PHE A 1078 6.00 -28.52 -29.19
N ASP A 1079 6.12 -29.10 -30.38
CA ASP A 1079 5.16 -30.09 -30.89
C ASP A 1079 5.57 -31.50 -30.41
N ASP A 1080 4.98 -31.95 -29.30
CA ASP A 1080 5.22 -33.29 -28.74
C ASP A 1080 4.92 -34.43 -29.73
N ARG A 1081 4.20 -34.18 -30.82
CA ARG A 1081 3.89 -35.21 -31.83
C ARG A 1081 5.02 -35.46 -32.80
N ARG A 1082 6.00 -34.54 -32.90
CA ARG A 1082 7.10 -34.61 -33.88
C ARG A 1082 8.45 -35.04 -33.30
N GLY A 1083 8.54 -35.21 -31.97
CA GLY A 1083 9.73 -35.74 -31.31
C GLY A 1083 10.38 -34.75 -30.36
#